data_AF-A0A950VI33-F1
#
_entry.id   AF-A0A950VI33-F1
#
_cell.length_a   1.000
_cell.length_b   1.000
_cell.length_c   1.000
_cell.angle_alpha   90.00
_cell.angle_beta   90.00
_cell.angle_gamma   90.00
#
_symmetry.space_group_name_H-M   'P 1'
#
loop_
_entity.id
_entity.type
_entity.pdbx_description
1 polymer ?
#
loop_
_entity_poly.entity_id
_entity_poly.type
_entity_poly.pdbx_seq_one_letter_code
_entity_poly.pdbx_strand_id
1 'polypeptide(L)'
;MGAGDASSNDAILWTRAQDSNSSAGVMLTAQVTTNPTFAGGLATFTGTTDPTQDYTVHIDATGLQSGMPYYYRFVASDNTMSQVGTFTTAPDPTARAAVHFGFTGDADGLMRPYPATSSVTAPGVPSFAGQNFNYFVWLGDTIYETASGSPNNPPDNNSPAVPSSATAANLTGSGLAAMEAAYWTKYRQQLQPVSTGSYPGLGDMSSGLQGFFDSTGHYTLLDNHELGNKQLINGGAPAGSNPAGIGVDATNSAFDVNTTGTYINQTPAFQALVQAYTDYQPIRVQTVNAPGDPRSNGTQQLYFSQQWGANSVFFNLDDRSYRDIRLKQPGNASADDTGVRADNPGRTMLGSTQLSFIEQGLLAAQNNGTIWKIVAISSPIDQIGPIGGSFTINNAGDPNSTQPGYTNVESDGGKSWMGGYRFERNQLLKFIADHHINHVIFLTTDDHQVRINEVGYFTQFDQNGTPIQSSYTRVPGAFQILVGPIGATGPDTITDHSIANIQAIAQSFASQQQALGIDPIGLDTNFPGLINVSREGDPNAASNPSPFDFYSPDTFNYADLKIDPTGQNLTVTIYGMNSYPVNTFPQPSPSNPVRQIMQFTISNLANPRAGLLSSVALGNHSVVFAVGSDQGIWRLDTGGSRGGNNPWTEISPAGGPKFAQVSAGTDGAGQADVYAVTTSGALWKFDSQFAPSGFQVDGPGLVQQASATQGNWAIVLGADGQIYSYNGLGFGAGARYLMTYNSGTTYQSVSASNDQTGKIGIFAINRANNLVQVNVDGTSSRLSGSESIQQVSAGRDSNGNLDAFAVSSVGSLFKFDSSNGYFQADGPGNAHQVSAALADWGIVLSPNQAVFSYNGKGQGQGARFLMEGAGSAAELTADTDSSGLNVFYVASDGTLFLIQPNGTLVSLTGLTL
;
A
#
# COMPACT_ATOMS: atom_id res chain seq x y z
N MET A 1 -10.68 19.31 -21.41
CA MET A 1 -11.79 18.83 -20.55
C MET A 1 -11.26 17.73 -19.67
N GLY A 2 -11.93 17.49 -18.54
CA GLY A 2 -11.57 16.44 -17.60
C GLY A 2 -12.71 16.18 -16.63
N ALA A 3 -12.61 15.08 -15.90
CA ALA A 3 -13.49 14.77 -14.78
C ALA A 3 -12.64 14.46 -13.56
N GLY A 4 -13.13 14.77 -12.38
CA GLY A 4 -12.38 14.57 -11.15
C GLY A 4 -13.23 14.73 -9.91
N ASP A 5 -12.61 14.52 -8.75
CA ASP A 5 -13.27 14.54 -7.44
C ASP A 5 -14.55 13.69 -7.39
N ALA A 6 -14.53 12.56 -8.12
CA ALA A 6 -15.67 11.66 -8.19
C ALA A 6 -15.94 11.03 -6.82
N SER A 7 -17.20 11.07 -6.40
CA SER A 7 -17.69 10.37 -5.23
C SER A 7 -18.55 9.17 -5.63
N SER A 8 -19.29 8.59 -4.68
CA SER A 8 -20.22 7.51 -4.99
C SER A 8 -21.49 7.97 -5.70
N ASN A 9 -21.76 9.27 -5.78
CA ASN A 9 -22.99 9.79 -6.38
C ASN A 9 -22.80 11.07 -7.23
N ASP A 10 -21.58 11.57 -7.37
CA ASP A 10 -21.30 12.76 -8.16
C ASP A 10 -19.87 12.76 -8.71
N ALA A 11 -19.58 13.74 -9.57
CA ALA A 11 -18.24 14.08 -10.04
C ALA A 11 -18.20 15.53 -10.54
N ILE A 12 -17.02 16.14 -10.49
CA ILE A 12 -16.78 17.45 -11.11
C ILE A 12 -16.41 17.24 -12.57
N LEU A 13 -17.15 17.88 -13.47
CA LEU A 13 -16.85 17.95 -14.89
C LEU A 13 -16.23 19.29 -15.23
N TRP A 14 -15.06 19.27 -15.86
CA TRP A 14 -14.28 20.46 -16.14
C TRP A 14 -14.04 20.65 -17.63
N THR A 15 -14.11 21.90 -18.10
CA THR A 15 -13.63 22.27 -19.44
C THR A 15 -13.28 23.75 -19.54
N ARG A 16 -12.60 24.12 -20.62
CA ARG A 16 -12.41 25.51 -21.05
C ARG A 16 -13.18 25.74 -22.35
N ALA A 17 -13.98 26.81 -22.42
CA ALA A 17 -14.74 27.16 -23.63
C ALA A 17 -14.80 28.68 -23.83
N GLN A 18 -14.20 29.14 -24.93
CA GLN A 18 -14.13 30.56 -25.28
C GLN A 18 -14.67 30.76 -26.70
N ASP A 19 -15.55 31.75 -26.88
CA ASP A 19 -15.88 32.27 -28.21
C ASP A 19 -14.75 33.20 -28.67
N SER A 20 -14.08 32.88 -29.78
CA SER A 20 -12.99 33.69 -30.29
C SER A 20 -13.43 35.06 -30.82
N ASN A 21 -14.73 35.27 -31.03
CA ASN A 21 -15.32 36.51 -31.55
C ASN A 21 -15.98 37.38 -30.47
N SER A 22 -16.01 36.92 -29.21
CA SER A 22 -16.72 37.58 -28.13
C SER A 22 -15.94 37.45 -26.81
N SER A 23 -15.93 38.51 -26.00
CA SER A 23 -15.44 38.42 -24.62
C SER A 23 -16.54 38.09 -23.61
N ALA A 24 -17.76 37.78 -24.08
CA ALA A 24 -18.86 37.38 -23.22
C ALA A 24 -18.65 35.96 -22.70
N GLY A 25 -19.28 35.66 -21.57
CA GLY A 25 -19.28 34.31 -21.02
C GLY A 25 -20.00 33.29 -21.92
N VAL A 26 -19.60 32.02 -21.81
CA VAL A 26 -20.15 30.91 -22.59
C VAL A 26 -20.94 29.99 -21.66
N MET A 27 -22.23 29.80 -21.94
CA MET A 27 -23.04 28.80 -21.26
C MET A 27 -22.80 27.42 -21.88
N LEU A 28 -22.57 26.42 -21.04
CA LEU A 28 -22.33 25.04 -21.42
C LEU A 28 -23.38 24.14 -20.77
N THR A 29 -23.85 23.15 -21.53
CA THR A 29 -24.57 21.99 -21.01
C THR A 29 -23.65 20.79 -21.01
N ALA A 30 -23.33 20.26 -19.83
CA ALA A 30 -22.70 18.95 -19.69
C ALA A 30 -23.75 17.86 -19.82
N GLN A 31 -23.52 16.94 -20.75
CA GLN A 31 -24.34 15.77 -21.02
C GLN A 31 -23.64 14.54 -20.45
N VAL A 32 -24.31 13.76 -19.59
CA VAL A 32 -23.73 12.61 -18.87
C VAL A 32 -24.61 11.37 -19.04
N THR A 33 -24.02 10.22 -19.33
CA THR A 33 -24.75 8.96 -19.57
C THR A 33 -23.85 7.74 -19.37
N THR A 34 -24.44 6.57 -19.10
CA THR A 34 -23.73 5.28 -19.12
C THR A 34 -23.66 4.66 -20.52
N ASN A 35 -24.29 5.27 -21.53
CA ASN A 35 -24.29 4.79 -22.90
C ASN A 35 -23.25 5.56 -23.77
N PRO A 36 -22.20 4.90 -24.28
CA PRO A 36 -21.14 5.57 -25.06
C PRO A 36 -21.64 6.25 -26.34
N THR A 37 -22.82 5.87 -26.86
CA THR A 37 -23.42 6.47 -28.06
C THR A 37 -24.32 7.67 -27.76
N PHE A 38 -24.57 7.99 -26.49
CA PHE A 38 -25.49 9.05 -26.06
C PHE A 38 -26.95 8.87 -26.53
N ALA A 39 -27.36 7.65 -26.89
CA ALA A 39 -28.70 7.36 -27.42
C ALA A 39 -29.83 7.30 -26.36
N GLY A 40 -29.53 7.46 -25.07
CA GLY A 40 -30.53 7.42 -23.99
C GLY A 40 -29.92 7.60 -22.58
N GLY A 41 -30.77 7.74 -21.56
CA GLY A 41 -30.33 7.87 -20.16
C GLY A 41 -29.48 9.11 -19.89
N LEU A 42 -29.79 10.22 -20.58
CA LEU A 42 -28.99 11.45 -20.57
C LEU A 42 -29.37 12.34 -19.38
N ALA A 43 -28.46 12.49 -18.42
CA ALA A 43 -28.50 13.56 -17.45
C ALA A 43 -27.85 14.82 -18.03
N THR A 44 -28.36 16.00 -17.67
CA THR A 44 -27.82 17.28 -18.14
C THR A 44 -27.60 18.23 -16.99
N PHE A 45 -26.44 18.87 -16.97
CA PHE A 45 -26.04 19.87 -16.00
C PHE A 45 -25.57 21.11 -16.74
N THR A 46 -25.68 22.30 -16.15
CA THR A 46 -25.31 23.54 -16.81
C THR A 46 -24.28 24.31 -16.01
N GLY A 47 -23.43 25.04 -16.71
CA GLY A 47 -22.43 25.94 -16.15
C GLY A 47 -22.20 27.11 -17.09
N THR A 48 -21.68 28.21 -16.56
CA THR A 48 -21.29 29.36 -17.39
C THR A 48 -19.85 29.70 -17.04
N THR A 49 -19.05 29.91 -18.08
CA THR A 49 -17.69 30.39 -17.94
C THR A 49 -17.56 31.83 -18.44
N ASP A 50 -16.50 32.53 -18.05
CA ASP A 50 -16.22 33.92 -18.41
C ASP A 50 -14.70 34.23 -18.32
N PRO A 51 -14.26 35.46 -18.68
CA PRO A 51 -12.84 35.80 -18.68
C PRO A 51 -12.15 35.82 -17.30
N THR A 52 -12.88 35.84 -16.19
CA THR A 52 -12.29 35.96 -14.83
C THR A 52 -11.62 34.68 -14.34
N GLN A 53 -11.92 33.55 -14.99
CA GLN A 53 -11.37 32.21 -14.73
C GLN A 53 -10.79 31.61 -16.02
N ASP A 54 -10.25 32.47 -16.90
CA ASP A 54 -9.78 32.11 -18.24
C ASP A 54 -10.71 31.18 -19.05
N TYR A 55 -12.00 31.46 -18.98
CA TYR A 55 -13.03 30.71 -19.67
C TYR A 55 -13.08 29.21 -19.31
N THR A 56 -12.66 28.83 -18.10
CA THR A 56 -12.84 27.49 -17.53
C THR A 56 -14.13 27.36 -16.73
N VAL A 57 -14.66 26.15 -16.57
CA VAL A 57 -15.86 25.89 -15.76
C VAL A 57 -15.77 24.53 -15.09
N HIS A 58 -16.26 24.48 -13.85
CA HIS A 58 -16.51 23.26 -13.09
C HIS A 58 -18.03 23.07 -12.95
N ILE A 59 -18.53 21.93 -13.39
CA ILE A 59 -19.95 21.57 -13.33
C ILE A 59 -20.10 20.34 -12.44
N ASP A 60 -20.88 20.47 -11.37
CA ASP A 60 -21.17 19.36 -10.45
C ASP A 60 -22.24 18.44 -11.04
N ALA A 61 -21.83 17.25 -11.47
CA ALA A 61 -22.70 16.22 -12.01
C ALA A 61 -23.24 15.33 -10.89
N THR A 62 -24.31 15.76 -10.23
CA THR A 62 -24.89 15.10 -9.05
C THR A 62 -25.95 14.04 -9.38
N GLY A 63 -26.25 13.16 -8.42
CA GLY A 63 -27.34 12.19 -8.53
C GLY A 63 -27.01 10.97 -9.41
N LEU A 64 -25.73 10.68 -9.57
CA LEU A 64 -25.21 9.55 -10.31
C LEU A 64 -25.32 8.25 -9.49
N GLN A 65 -25.29 7.12 -10.18
CA GLN A 65 -25.26 5.80 -9.57
C GLN A 65 -23.82 5.45 -9.16
N SER A 66 -23.66 4.79 -8.02
CA SER A 66 -22.35 4.38 -7.49
C SER A 66 -21.72 3.24 -8.28
N GLY A 67 -20.39 3.23 -8.39
CA GLY A 67 -19.62 2.16 -9.02
C GLY A 67 -19.86 2.00 -10.51
N MET A 68 -20.25 3.08 -11.21
CA MET A 68 -20.65 3.05 -12.62
C MET A 68 -19.68 3.86 -13.49
N PRO A 69 -19.27 3.34 -14.66
CA PRO A 69 -18.59 4.13 -15.67
C PRO A 69 -19.59 5.07 -16.37
N TYR A 70 -19.17 6.32 -16.58
CA TYR A 70 -19.93 7.36 -17.25
C TYR A 70 -19.15 7.95 -18.42
N TYR A 71 -19.89 8.33 -19.45
CA TYR A 71 -19.44 9.14 -20.58
C TYR A 71 -20.02 10.53 -20.45
N TYR A 72 -19.22 11.54 -20.75
CA TYR A 72 -19.67 12.93 -20.73
C TYR A 72 -19.15 13.75 -21.91
N ARG A 73 -19.89 14.80 -22.26
CA ARG A 73 -19.47 15.83 -23.21
C ARG A 73 -20.12 17.17 -22.88
N PHE A 74 -19.52 18.27 -23.35
CA PHE A 74 -20.07 19.61 -23.22
C PHE A 74 -20.68 20.06 -24.55
N VAL A 75 -21.78 20.79 -24.47
CA VAL A 75 -22.49 21.39 -25.61
C VAL A 75 -22.69 22.87 -25.33
N ALA A 76 -22.16 23.72 -26.21
CA ALA A 76 -22.38 25.16 -26.17
C ALA A 76 -23.73 25.55 -26.81
N SER A 77 -24.16 26.80 -26.62
CA SER A 77 -25.46 27.29 -27.12
C SER A 77 -25.60 27.27 -28.65
N ASP A 78 -24.49 27.27 -29.38
CA ASP A 78 -24.43 27.15 -30.85
C ASP A 78 -24.42 25.68 -31.34
N ASN A 79 -24.52 24.71 -30.42
CA ASN A 79 -24.38 23.27 -30.63
C ASN A 79 -22.95 22.78 -30.93
N THR A 80 -21.93 23.61 -30.72
CA THR A 80 -20.54 23.14 -30.71
C THR A 80 -20.37 22.13 -29.57
N MET A 81 -19.82 20.95 -29.89
CA MET A 81 -19.63 19.85 -28.94
C MET A 81 -18.15 19.62 -28.65
N SER A 82 -17.82 19.32 -27.39
CA SER A 82 -16.51 18.80 -27.03
C SER A 82 -16.32 17.36 -27.54
N GLN A 83 -15.08 16.85 -27.44
CA GLN A 83 -14.82 15.41 -27.42
C GLN A 83 -15.57 14.73 -26.24
N VAL A 84 -15.60 13.39 -26.25
CA VAL A 84 -16.20 12.60 -25.17
C VAL A 84 -15.11 12.24 -24.17
N GLY A 85 -15.37 12.46 -22.88
CA GLY A 85 -14.53 11.96 -21.80
C GLY A 85 -15.24 10.87 -20.99
N THR A 86 -14.49 10.18 -20.13
CA THR A 86 -14.98 9.12 -19.25
C THR A 86 -14.53 9.30 -17.80
N PHE A 87 -15.35 8.82 -16.86
CA PHE A 87 -14.99 8.70 -15.45
C PHE A 87 -15.78 7.55 -14.80
N THR A 88 -15.38 7.15 -13.59
CA THR A 88 -16.11 6.15 -12.79
C THR A 88 -16.49 6.78 -11.45
N THR A 89 -17.74 6.62 -11.02
CA THR A 89 -18.15 6.95 -9.65
C THR A 89 -17.63 5.90 -8.67
N ALA A 90 -17.27 6.31 -7.46
CA ALA A 90 -16.85 5.38 -6.42
C ALA A 90 -17.96 4.35 -6.11
N PRO A 91 -17.62 3.09 -5.78
CA PRO A 91 -18.60 2.13 -5.28
C PRO A 91 -19.28 2.66 -4.01
N ASP A 92 -20.48 2.13 -3.70
CA ASP A 92 -21.14 2.43 -2.43
C ASP A 92 -20.18 2.17 -1.26
N PRO A 93 -20.05 3.09 -0.27
CA PRO A 93 -19.11 2.97 0.85
C PRO A 93 -19.16 1.65 1.62
N THR A 94 -20.30 0.94 1.59
CA THR A 94 -20.50 -0.33 2.28
C THR A 94 -20.28 -1.57 1.40
N ALA A 95 -20.16 -1.38 0.08
CA ALA A 95 -20.00 -2.46 -0.88
C ALA A 95 -18.52 -2.89 -1.01
N ARG A 96 -18.25 -4.18 -0.89
CA ARG A 96 -16.95 -4.74 -1.29
C ARG A 96 -16.87 -4.79 -2.81
N ALA A 97 -15.89 -4.07 -3.36
CA ALA A 97 -15.70 -3.93 -4.79
C ALA A 97 -14.20 -3.88 -5.13
N ALA A 98 -13.85 -4.33 -6.33
CA ALA A 98 -12.50 -4.10 -6.83
C ALA A 98 -12.28 -2.60 -7.04
N VAL A 99 -11.06 -2.15 -6.77
CA VAL A 99 -10.64 -0.77 -7.03
C VAL A 99 -9.34 -0.84 -7.82
N HIS A 100 -9.33 -0.22 -8.99
CA HIS A 100 -8.17 -0.14 -9.88
C HIS A 100 -7.86 1.32 -10.15
N PHE A 101 -6.69 1.78 -9.72
CA PHE A 101 -6.26 3.16 -9.88
C PHE A 101 -4.79 3.24 -10.24
N GLY A 102 -4.37 4.36 -10.82
CA GLY A 102 -2.97 4.64 -11.11
C GLY A 102 -2.53 5.96 -10.49
N PHE A 103 -1.22 6.19 -10.43
CA PHE A 103 -0.69 7.49 -10.03
C PHE A 103 0.67 7.83 -10.65
N THR A 104 0.91 9.12 -10.82
CA THR A 104 2.19 9.75 -11.19
C THR A 104 2.11 11.26 -10.89
N GLY A 105 3.06 12.05 -11.36
CA GLY A 105 3.06 13.51 -11.30
C GLY A 105 4.06 14.09 -12.31
N ASP A 106 4.40 15.36 -12.10
CA ASP A 106 5.61 15.97 -12.67
C ASP A 106 5.67 15.95 -14.21
N ALA A 107 5.01 16.93 -14.82
CA ALA A 107 4.97 17.17 -16.25
C ALA A 107 5.67 18.50 -16.59
N ASP A 108 6.97 18.45 -16.83
CA ASP A 108 7.74 19.56 -17.39
C ASP A 108 7.48 19.69 -18.89
N GLY A 109 7.24 20.92 -19.35
CA GLY A 109 7.10 21.24 -20.76
C GLY A 109 8.36 20.94 -21.57
N LEU A 110 9.54 20.91 -20.94
CA LEU A 110 10.83 20.53 -21.56
C LEU A 110 10.82 19.11 -22.10
N MET A 111 10.07 18.21 -21.46
CA MET A 111 10.15 16.79 -21.74
C MET A 111 9.08 16.29 -22.70
N ARG A 112 8.25 17.18 -23.25
CA ARG A 112 7.18 16.80 -24.18
C ARG A 112 7.71 16.28 -25.52
N PRO A 113 7.05 15.27 -26.14
CA PRO A 113 5.86 14.54 -25.68
C PRO A 113 6.14 13.73 -24.40
N TYR A 114 5.11 13.35 -23.64
CA TYR A 114 5.18 12.53 -22.42
C TYR A 114 5.09 11.04 -22.76
N PRO A 115 6.20 10.33 -23.00
CA PRO A 115 6.17 8.97 -23.53
C PRO A 115 5.79 7.91 -22.48
N ALA A 116 5.84 8.22 -21.19
CA ALA A 116 5.42 7.29 -20.13
C ALA A 116 3.93 6.88 -20.28
N THR A 117 3.12 7.72 -20.93
CA THR A 117 1.71 7.43 -21.25
C THR A 117 1.48 7.09 -22.73
N SER A 118 2.54 6.83 -23.49
CA SER A 118 2.45 6.48 -24.90
C SER A 118 1.67 5.18 -25.11
N SER A 119 1.08 5.04 -26.30
CA SER A 119 0.40 3.80 -26.68
C SER A 119 1.37 2.73 -27.21
N VAL A 120 2.69 2.98 -27.13
CA VAL A 120 3.73 2.07 -27.61
C VAL A 120 4.32 1.32 -26.43
N THR A 121 3.82 0.11 -26.25
CA THR A 121 4.09 -0.72 -25.09
C THR A 121 4.80 -2.02 -25.47
N ALA A 122 5.54 -2.59 -24.52
CA ALA A 122 6.12 -3.91 -24.67
C ALA A 122 5.02 -4.99 -24.81
N PRO A 123 5.32 -6.16 -25.42
CA PRO A 123 4.34 -7.23 -25.56
C PRO A 123 3.68 -7.61 -24.22
N GLY A 124 2.35 -7.58 -24.16
CA GLY A 124 1.58 -7.90 -22.95
C GLY A 124 1.35 -6.73 -21.99
N VAL A 125 1.94 -5.56 -22.24
CA VAL A 125 1.71 -4.34 -21.45
C VAL A 125 0.54 -3.54 -22.07
N PRO A 126 -0.54 -3.27 -21.32
CA PRO A 126 -1.63 -2.41 -21.79
C PRO A 126 -1.13 -0.98 -22.03
N SER A 127 -1.71 -0.29 -23.02
CA SER A 127 -1.53 1.16 -23.12
C SER A 127 -2.12 1.86 -21.89
N PHE A 128 -1.70 3.09 -21.62
CA PHE A 128 -2.24 3.87 -20.51
C PHE A 128 -3.78 3.95 -20.55
N ALA A 129 -4.36 4.32 -21.70
CA ALA A 129 -5.81 4.30 -21.92
C ALA A 129 -6.43 2.91 -21.71
N GLY A 130 -5.69 1.86 -22.11
CA GLY A 130 -6.10 0.47 -21.98
C GLY A 130 -6.02 -0.08 -20.55
N GLN A 131 -5.47 0.68 -19.60
CA GLN A 131 -5.50 0.28 -18.19
C GLN A 131 -6.93 0.32 -17.63
N ASN A 132 -7.80 1.22 -18.11
CA ASN A 132 -9.18 1.37 -17.64
C ASN A 132 -9.29 1.67 -16.12
N PHE A 133 -8.47 2.59 -15.63
CA PHE A 133 -8.51 3.02 -14.24
C PHE A 133 -9.90 3.52 -13.82
N ASN A 134 -10.34 3.15 -12.61
CA ASN A 134 -11.51 3.76 -11.97
C ASN A 134 -11.26 5.24 -11.69
N TYR A 135 -10.05 5.56 -11.23
CA TYR A 135 -9.55 6.91 -11.05
C TYR A 135 -8.02 6.95 -11.20
N PHE A 136 -7.47 8.13 -11.43
CA PHE A 136 -6.04 8.37 -11.46
C PHE A 136 -5.66 9.49 -10.49
N VAL A 137 -4.52 9.36 -9.81
CA VAL A 137 -4.01 10.37 -8.88
C VAL A 137 -2.83 11.10 -9.51
N TRP A 138 -2.94 12.41 -9.63
CA TRP A 138 -1.86 13.29 -10.09
C TRP A 138 -1.25 14.02 -8.89
N LEU A 139 -0.02 13.67 -8.52
CA LEU A 139 0.62 14.11 -7.27
C LEU A 139 1.17 15.54 -7.28
N GLY A 140 0.99 16.28 -8.37
CA GLY A 140 1.36 17.69 -8.48
C GLY A 140 2.31 17.94 -9.64
N ASP A 141 2.85 19.15 -9.71
CA ASP A 141 3.76 19.58 -10.79
C ASP A 141 3.17 19.32 -12.19
N THR A 142 1.87 19.60 -12.33
CA THR A 142 1.10 19.62 -13.58
C THR A 142 1.65 20.63 -14.60
N ILE A 143 2.40 21.63 -14.12
CA ILE A 143 3.17 22.59 -14.90
C ILE A 143 4.55 22.80 -14.27
N TYR A 144 5.48 23.32 -15.07
CA TYR A 144 6.75 23.87 -14.59
C TYR A 144 6.83 25.36 -14.98
N GLU A 145 7.08 26.22 -14.00
CA GLU A 145 7.04 27.69 -14.13
C GLU A 145 8.23 28.24 -14.93
N THR A 146 9.36 27.52 -14.91
CA THR A 146 10.58 27.90 -15.61
C THR A 146 10.42 27.87 -17.13
N ALA A 147 11.31 28.56 -17.84
CA ALA A 147 11.34 28.51 -19.29
C ALA A 147 11.72 27.09 -19.77
N SER A 148 11.07 26.61 -20.81
CA SER A 148 11.39 25.34 -21.44
C SER A 148 11.52 25.47 -22.96
N GLY A 149 12.60 24.93 -23.54
CA GLY A 149 12.84 24.88 -25.00
C GLY A 149 14.30 25.16 -25.43
N SER A 150 14.68 24.67 -26.61
CA SER A 150 15.98 24.94 -27.26
C SER A 150 15.91 26.24 -28.08
N PRO A 151 16.91 27.15 -28.02
CA PRO A 151 16.95 28.37 -28.84
C PRO A 151 16.91 28.11 -30.36
N ASN A 152 17.17 26.86 -30.78
CA ASN A 152 17.24 26.44 -32.17
C ASN A 152 15.93 25.84 -32.71
N ASN A 153 14.87 25.75 -31.90
CA ASN A 153 13.53 25.30 -32.31
C ASN A 153 12.65 26.48 -32.76
N PRO A 154 11.58 26.24 -33.54
CA PRO A 154 10.66 27.29 -33.95
C PRO A 154 10.05 28.00 -32.70
N PRO A 155 9.82 29.32 -32.77
CA PRO A 155 9.52 30.16 -31.61
C PRO A 155 8.19 29.86 -30.90
N ASP A 156 7.36 28.99 -31.48
CA ASP A 156 6.10 28.47 -30.94
C ASP A 156 6.27 27.25 -30.02
N ASN A 157 7.45 26.62 -30.00
CA ASN A 157 7.76 25.45 -29.15
C ASN A 157 8.62 25.80 -27.92
N ASN A 158 8.74 27.09 -27.59
CA ASN A 158 9.31 27.54 -26.32
C ASN A 158 8.17 27.86 -25.37
N SER A 159 8.11 27.18 -24.22
CA SER A 159 7.28 27.63 -23.12
C SER A 159 8.03 28.75 -22.39
N PRO A 160 7.56 30.01 -22.44
CA PRO A 160 8.25 31.10 -21.76
C PRO A 160 8.21 30.88 -20.25
N ALA A 161 9.24 31.31 -19.51
CA ALA A 161 9.13 31.38 -18.07
C ALA A 161 7.93 32.29 -17.69
N VAL A 162 7.18 31.90 -16.68
CA VAL A 162 6.20 32.82 -16.09
C VAL A 162 6.92 33.89 -15.27
N PRO A 163 6.31 35.08 -15.09
CA PRO A 163 6.83 36.06 -14.16
C PRO A 163 7.02 35.44 -12.77
N SER A 164 8.20 35.62 -12.19
CA SER A 164 8.50 35.03 -10.87
C SER A 164 7.66 35.68 -9.78
N SER A 165 6.99 34.84 -8.98
CA SER A 165 6.26 35.27 -7.80
C SER A 165 7.15 35.91 -6.72
N ALA A 166 8.47 35.73 -6.76
CA ALA A 166 9.37 36.40 -5.81
C ALA A 166 9.61 37.90 -6.11
N THR A 167 9.18 38.40 -7.28
CA THR A 167 9.42 39.79 -7.67
C THR A 167 8.31 40.69 -7.13
N ALA A 168 8.68 41.71 -6.35
CA ALA A 168 7.74 42.67 -5.76
C ALA A 168 6.70 43.25 -6.74
N ALA A 169 7.09 43.47 -8.00
CA ALA A 169 6.21 43.98 -9.04
C ALA A 169 5.07 42.99 -9.40
N ASN A 170 5.31 41.68 -9.30
CA ASN A 170 4.35 40.62 -9.62
C ASN A 170 3.39 40.31 -8.45
N LEU A 171 3.65 40.87 -7.26
CA LEU A 171 2.86 40.63 -6.05
C LEU A 171 1.69 41.61 -5.85
N THR A 172 1.53 42.60 -6.74
CA THR A 172 0.51 43.66 -6.58
C THR A 172 -0.08 44.12 -7.91
N GLY A 173 -1.33 44.60 -7.87
CA GLY A 173 -1.98 45.33 -8.96
C GLY A 173 -1.93 44.60 -10.31
N SER A 174 -1.49 45.32 -11.35
CA SER A 174 -1.39 44.77 -12.71
C SER A 174 -0.36 43.65 -12.86
N GLY A 175 0.66 43.61 -12.01
CA GLY A 175 1.67 42.54 -12.04
C GLY A 175 1.11 41.21 -11.56
N LEU A 176 0.20 41.24 -10.59
CA LEU A 176 -0.53 40.05 -10.13
C LEU A 176 -1.37 39.44 -11.26
N ALA A 177 -2.17 40.27 -11.94
CA ALA A 177 -2.97 39.82 -13.08
C ALA A 177 -2.11 39.29 -14.25
N ALA A 178 -0.95 39.91 -14.49
CA ALA A 178 -0.01 39.42 -15.51
C ALA A 178 0.63 38.07 -15.14
N MET A 179 0.93 37.87 -13.85
CA MET A 179 1.43 36.58 -13.33
C MET A 179 0.37 35.50 -13.50
N GLU A 180 -0.85 35.71 -13.00
CA GLU A 180 -1.97 34.77 -13.12
C GLU A 180 -2.23 34.37 -14.57
N ALA A 181 -2.31 35.34 -15.49
CA ALA A 181 -2.49 35.07 -16.92
C ALA A 181 -1.36 34.26 -17.56
N ALA A 182 -0.12 34.42 -17.08
CA ALA A 182 1.02 33.62 -17.53
C ALA A 182 0.92 32.17 -17.04
N TYR A 183 0.44 31.94 -15.81
CA TYR A 183 0.16 30.60 -15.28
C TYR A 183 -0.97 29.91 -16.05
N TRP A 184 -2.10 30.59 -16.32
CA TRP A 184 -3.13 30.05 -17.21
C TRP A 184 -2.57 29.65 -18.58
N THR A 185 -1.67 30.46 -19.13
CA THR A 185 -1.01 30.14 -20.40
C THR A 185 -0.16 28.87 -20.30
N LYS A 186 0.55 28.65 -19.18
CA LYS A 186 1.31 27.41 -18.93
C LYS A 186 0.41 26.19 -18.87
N TYR A 187 -0.68 26.24 -18.10
CA TYR A 187 -1.61 25.11 -18.04
C TYR A 187 -2.21 24.78 -19.41
N ARG A 188 -2.58 25.80 -20.21
CA ARG A 188 -3.02 25.58 -21.60
C ARG A 188 -1.96 24.87 -22.42
N GLN A 189 -0.70 25.32 -22.33
CA GLN A 189 0.39 24.73 -23.10
C GLN A 189 0.54 23.24 -22.76
N GLN A 190 0.49 22.85 -21.49
CA GLN A 190 0.62 21.42 -21.11
C GLN A 190 -0.52 20.54 -21.59
N LEU A 191 -1.75 21.07 -21.61
CA LEU A 191 -2.88 20.33 -22.17
C LEU A 191 -2.77 20.16 -23.69
N GLN A 192 -2.28 21.17 -24.41
CA GLN A 192 -2.21 21.17 -25.87
C GLN A 192 -1.18 20.17 -26.40
N PRO A 193 -1.47 19.45 -27.49
CA PRO A 193 -0.52 18.51 -28.07
C PRO A 193 0.66 19.22 -28.76
N VAL A 194 1.87 18.64 -28.68
CA VAL A 194 3.07 19.09 -29.42
C VAL A 194 2.97 18.87 -30.94
N SER A 195 2.02 18.06 -31.41
CA SER A 195 1.78 17.79 -32.83
C SER A 195 0.29 17.66 -33.12
N THR A 196 -0.15 18.16 -34.29
CA THR A 196 -1.52 17.95 -34.78
C THR A 196 -1.67 16.52 -35.31
N GLY A 197 -2.05 15.58 -34.43
CA GLY A 197 -2.20 14.15 -34.74
C GLY A 197 -1.29 13.27 -33.87
N SER A 198 -1.36 11.95 -34.08
CA SER A 198 -0.52 11.00 -33.35
C SER A 198 0.95 11.33 -33.53
N TYR A 199 1.69 11.35 -32.42
CA TYR A 199 3.14 11.55 -32.48
C TYR A 199 3.76 10.33 -33.18
N PRO A 200 4.53 10.50 -34.27
CA PRO A 200 5.10 9.37 -34.98
C PRO A 200 5.93 8.48 -34.04
N GLY A 201 5.50 7.23 -33.87
CA GLY A 201 6.20 6.25 -33.03
C GLY A 201 5.83 6.23 -31.54
N LEU A 202 4.90 7.08 -31.06
CA LEU A 202 4.40 7.07 -29.66
C LEU A 202 2.88 7.00 -29.54
N GLY A 203 2.14 7.22 -30.65
CA GLY A 203 0.69 7.09 -30.68
C GLY A 203 -0.07 8.28 -30.07
N ASP A 204 -1.29 8.00 -29.58
CA ASP A 204 -2.20 8.98 -28.98
C ASP A 204 -1.95 9.08 -27.46
N MET A 205 -2.28 10.21 -26.82
CA MET A 205 -2.06 10.58 -25.40
C MET A 205 -0.67 11.04 -24.94
N SER A 206 0.41 10.79 -25.69
CA SER A 206 1.74 11.28 -25.31
C SER A 206 2.02 12.71 -25.75
N SER A 207 1.26 13.26 -26.71
CA SER A 207 1.55 14.57 -27.29
C SER A 207 1.26 15.75 -26.34
N GLY A 208 0.43 15.57 -25.32
CA GLY A 208 0.06 16.55 -24.29
C GLY A 208 -0.89 15.92 -23.28
N LEU A 209 -1.36 16.68 -22.28
CA LEU A 209 -2.18 16.12 -21.19
C LEU A 209 -3.68 16.06 -21.47
N GLN A 210 -4.18 16.59 -22.60
CA GLN A 210 -5.62 16.60 -22.87
C GLN A 210 -6.24 15.19 -22.91
N GLY A 211 -5.65 14.26 -23.67
CA GLY A 211 -6.12 12.87 -23.75
C GLY A 211 -5.95 12.11 -22.43
N PHE A 212 -5.05 12.57 -21.57
CA PHE A 212 -4.90 12.01 -20.24
C PHE A 212 -6.08 12.41 -19.34
N PHE A 213 -6.42 13.69 -19.28
CA PHE A 213 -7.50 14.22 -18.43
C PHE A 213 -8.91 13.78 -18.87
N ASP A 214 -9.13 13.48 -20.16
CA ASP A 214 -10.44 13.02 -20.64
C ASP A 214 -10.65 11.49 -20.52
N SER A 215 -9.59 10.71 -20.28
CA SER A 215 -9.64 9.24 -20.30
C SER A 215 -10.18 8.58 -19.03
N THR A 216 -10.08 9.26 -17.88
CA THR A 216 -10.55 8.76 -16.58
C THR A 216 -10.81 9.92 -15.62
N GLY A 217 -11.39 9.62 -14.45
CA GLY A 217 -11.52 10.60 -13.38
C GLY A 217 -10.20 10.84 -12.66
N HIS A 218 -9.91 12.08 -12.28
CA HIS A 218 -8.64 12.47 -11.63
C HIS A 218 -8.85 13.00 -10.22
N TYR A 219 -7.92 12.68 -9.33
CA TYR A 219 -7.67 13.45 -8.10
C TYR A 219 -6.30 14.11 -8.24
N THR A 220 -6.23 15.43 -8.09
CA THR A 220 -5.01 16.19 -8.37
C THR A 220 -4.54 16.96 -7.13
N LEU A 221 -3.24 16.95 -6.89
CA LEU A 221 -2.61 17.64 -5.77
C LEU A 221 -1.92 18.93 -6.24
N LEU A 222 -1.79 19.88 -5.32
CA LEU A 222 -0.99 21.08 -5.49
C LEU A 222 0.45 20.79 -5.09
N ASP A 223 1.43 21.25 -5.87
CA ASP A 223 2.84 21.12 -5.53
C ASP A 223 3.62 22.43 -5.77
N ASN A 224 4.96 22.37 -5.71
CA ASN A 224 5.80 23.55 -5.69
C ASN A 224 5.83 24.30 -7.02
N HIS A 225 5.77 23.61 -8.16
CA HIS A 225 5.87 24.31 -9.45
C HIS A 225 4.59 25.08 -9.80
N GLU A 226 3.42 24.66 -9.30
CA GLU A 226 2.19 25.46 -9.34
C GLU A 226 2.30 26.79 -8.59
N LEU A 227 3.18 26.86 -7.60
CA LEU A 227 3.44 28.04 -6.76
C LEU A 227 4.75 28.76 -7.13
N GLY A 228 5.34 28.36 -8.26
CA GLY A 228 6.51 28.98 -8.87
C GLY A 228 7.85 28.61 -8.25
N ASN A 229 7.90 27.50 -7.49
CA ASN A 229 9.10 26.91 -6.88
C ASN A 229 10.03 27.91 -6.18
N LYS A 230 9.43 28.91 -5.52
CA LYS A 230 10.14 29.97 -4.79
C LYS A 230 9.52 30.18 -3.41
N GLN A 231 8.96 31.35 -3.18
CA GLN A 231 8.56 31.77 -1.85
C GLN A 231 7.17 31.29 -1.48
N LEU A 232 6.25 31.31 -2.45
CA LEU A 232 4.85 30.99 -2.25
C LEU A 232 4.61 29.51 -1.93
N ILE A 233 5.59 28.64 -2.15
CA ILE A 233 5.55 27.22 -1.75
C ILE A 233 5.49 27.03 -0.22
N ASN A 234 5.71 28.09 0.57
CA ASN A 234 5.64 28.07 2.03
C ASN A 234 4.37 28.77 2.52
N GLY A 235 3.19 28.27 2.17
CA GLY A 235 1.92 28.98 2.41
C GLY A 235 1.68 29.36 3.88
N GLY A 236 2.15 28.54 4.83
CA GLY A 236 2.06 28.81 6.26
C GLY A 236 3.16 29.72 6.84
N ALA A 237 4.14 30.14 6.05
CA ALA A 237 5.19 31.06 6.50
C ALA A 237 4.65 32.49 6.68
N PRO A 238 5.37 33.35 7.44
CA PRO A 238 5.02 34.77 7.55
C PRO A 238 5.04 35.47 6.19
N ALA A 239 4.00 36.26 5.90
CA ALA A 239 3.85 36.92 4.60
C ALA A 239 4.93 38.00 4.31
N GLY A 240 5.61 38.52 5.33
CA GLY A 240 6.43 39.72 5.19
C GLY A 240 5.57 40.99 5.05
N SER A 241 6.19 42.17 5.13
CA SER A 241 5.45 43.43 5.29
C SER A 241 5.64 44.48 4.18
N ASN A 242 6.57 44.33 3.23
CA ASN A 242 6.74 45.33 2.16
C ASN A 242 7.53 44.81 0.93
N PRO A 243 6.85 44.43 -0.18
CA PRO A 243 5.42 44.17 -0.25
C PRO A 243 5.05 42.92 0.57
N ALA A 244 3.80 42.83 1.02
CA ALA A 244 3.29 41.58 1.58
C ALA A 244 3.36 40.47 0.52
N GLY A 245 3.74 39.25 0.91
CA GLY A 245 3.94 38.11 0.03
C GLY A 245 5.39 37.88 -0.42
N ILE A 246 6.30 38.82 -0.16
CA ILE A 246 7.75 38.62 -0.36
C ILE A 246 8.42 37.84 0.78
N GLY A 247 7.59 37.24 1.65
CA GLY A 247 7.97 36.44 2.81
C GLY A 247 9.05 37.07 3.68
N VAL A 248 9.85 36.24 4.33
CA VAL A 248 10.80 36.65 5.36
C VAL A 248 12.15 35.95 5.19
N ASP A 249 13.17 36.44 5.89
CA ASP A 249 14.52 35.88 5.87
C ASP A 249 14.56 34.47 6.50
N ALA A 250 14.76 33.46 5.66
CA ALA A 250 14.84 32.05 6.07
C ALA A 250 16.04 31.73 7.00
N THR A 251 17.03 32.64 7.10
CA THR A 251 18.16 32.50 8.02
C THR A 251 17.85 32.97 9.44
N ASN A 252 16.73 33.68 9.63
CA ASN A 252 16.32 34.22 10.91
C ASN A 252 15.35 33.27 11.62
N SER A 253 15.79 32.72 12.76
CA SER A 253 15.01 31.76 13.55
C SER A 253 13.71 32.30 14.12
N ALA A 254 13.54 33.62 14.18
CA ALA A 254 12.27 34.24 14.60
C ALA A 254 11.09 33.91 13.66
N PHE A 255 11.37 33.40 12.45
CA PHE A 255 10.37 33.08 11.44
C PHE A 255 10.18 31.58 11.19
N ASP A 256 10.86 30.72 11.94
CA ASP A 256 10.78 29.26 11.78
C ASP A 256 9.35 28.74 11.94
N VAL A 257 8.58 29.39 12.81
CA VAL A 257 7.17 29.14 13.10
C VAL A 257 6.42 30.46 13.02
N ASN A 258 5.37 30.51 12.22
CA ASN A 258 4.56 31.72 12.10
C ASN A 258 3.52 31.84 13.23
N THR A 259 3.77 32.78 14.14
CA THR A 259 2.87 33.14 15.26
C THR A 259 2.17 34.48 15.07
N THR A 260 2.41 35.17 13.94
CA THR A 260 1.90 36.53 13.70
C THR A 260 0.44 36.58 13.28
N GLY A 261 -0.14 35.43 12.88
CA GLY A 261 -1.48 35.35 12.32
C GLY A 261 -1.63 35.85 10.89
N THR A 262 -0.53 36.28 10.24
CA THR A 262 -0.52 36.68 8.82
C THR A 262 0.31 35.70 8.00
N TYR A 263 -0.33 35.00 7.06
CA TYR A 263 0.25 33.86 6.35
C TYR A 263 0.42 34.15 4.86
N ILE A 264 1.43 33.56 4.22
CA ILE A 264 1.63 33.68 2.76
C ILE A 264 0.38 33.20 1.99
N ASN A 265 -0.28 32.14 2.46
CA ASN A 265 -1.47 31.58 1.84
C ASN A 265 -2.69 32.52 1.81
N GLN A 266 -2.66 33.59 2.60
CA GLN A 266 -3.68 34.65 2.65
C GLN A 266 -3.33 35.85 1.76
N THR A 267 -2.16 35.84 1.14
CA THR A 267 -1.76 36.94 0.26
C THR A 267 -2.47 36.84 -1.09
N PRO A 268 -2.78 37.98 -1.74
CA PRO A 268 -3.39 37.96 -3.08
C PRO A 268 -2.57 37.18 -4.12
N ALA A 269 -1.24 37.17 -3.97
CA ALA A 269 -0.35 36.45 -4.86
C ALA A 269 -0.48 34.93 -4.77
N PHE A 270 -0.52 34.39 -3.56
CA PHE A 270 -0.77 32.96 -3.35
C PHE A 270 -2.16 32.58 -3.86
N GLN A 271 -3.18 33.37 -3.51
CA GLN A 271 -4.56 33.14 -3.95
C GLN A 271 -4.70 33.13 -5.47
N ALA A 272 -4.02 34.02 -6.20
CA ALA A 272 -4.04 34.03 -7.65
C ALA A 272 -3.37 32.80 -8.28
N LEU A 273 -2.27 32.28 -7.69
CA LEU A 273 -1.64 31.05 -8.19
C LEU A 273 -2.48 29.81 -7.91
N VAL A 274 -3.09 29.73 -6.72
CA VAL A 274 -4.04 28.66 -6.40
C VAL A 274 -5.29 28.75 -7.25
N GLN A 275 -5.81 29.96 -7.52
CA GLN A 275 -6.90 30.16 -8.47
C GLN A 275 -6.51 29.62 -9.85
N ALA A 276 -5.36 30.03 -10.39
CA ALA A 276 -4.89 29.56 -11.69
C ALA A 276 -4.72 28.04 -11.76
N TYR A 277 -4.26 27.41 -10.68
CA TYR A 277 -4.24 25.96 -10.54
C TYR A 277 -5.64 25.37 -10.59
N THR A 278 -6.55 25.86 -9.74
CA THR A 278 -7.91 25.31 -9.63
C THR A 278 -8.75 25.53 -10.88
N ASP A 279 -8.53 26.62 -11.61
CA ASP A 279 -9.14 26.88 -12.90
C ASP A 279 -8.82 25.80 -13.92
N TYR A 280 -7.69 25.10 -13.78
CA TYR A 280 -7.18 24.13 -14.75
C TYR A 280 -7.22 22.67 -14.29
N GLN A 281 -7.63 22.41 -13.05
CA GLN A 281 -7.80 21.05 -12.54
C GLN A 281 -9.28 20.69 -12.37
N PRO A 282 -9.67 19.42 -12.61
CA PRO A 282 -11.05 18.97 -12.47
C PRO A 282 -11.42 18.70 -10.99
N ILE A 283 -11.19 19.69 -10.12
CA ILE A 283 -11.37 19.57 -8.67
C ILE A 283 -12.56 20.37 -8.17
N ARG A 284 -13.03 20.01 -6.97
CA ARG A 284 -14.11 20.70 -6.28
C ARG A 284 -13.58 21.95 -5.61
N VAL A 285 -14.16 23.10 -5.93
CA VAL A 285 -13.79 24.37 -5.32
C VAL A 285 -14.55 24.54 -3.99
N GLN A 286 -13.83 24.41 -2.88
CA GLN A 286 -14.35 24.56 -1.51
C GLN A 286 -13.43 25.43 -0.66
N THR A 287 -13.93 25.84 0.51
CA THR A 287 -13.21 26.66 1.48
C THR A 287 -13.15 25.94 2.82
N VAL A 288 -11.98 25.95 3.46
CA VAL A 288 -11.80 25.38 4.79
C VAL A 288 -12.58 26.21 5.83
N ASN A 289 -13.43 25.53 6.60
CA ASN A 289 -14.13 26.13 7.74
C ASN A 289 -13.52 25.63 9.06
N ALA A 290 -12.57 26.40 9.60
CA ALA A 290 -11.86 26.07 10.83
C ALA A 290 -11.60 27.32 11.69
N PRO A 291 -12.63 27.97 12.27
CA PRO A 291 -12.47 29.29 12.92
C PRO A 291 -11.43 29.36 14.04
N GLY A 292 -11.03 28.23 14.62
CA GLY A 292 -9.98 28.12 15.64
C GLY A 292 -8.55 28.01 15.09
N ASP A 293 -8.38 27.86 13.78
CA ASP A 293 -7.09 27.76 13.10
C ASP A 293 -6.95 28.87 12.04
N PRO A 294 -6.41 30.05 12.42
CA PRO A 294 -6.23 31.16 11.49
C PRO A 294 -5.33 30.86 10.28
N ARG A 295 -4.50 29.81 10.33
CA ARG A 295 -3.64 29.41 9.20
C ARG A 295 -4.47 28.80 8.07
N SER A 296 -5.50 28.05 8.41
CA SER A 296 -6.33 27.30 7.46
C SER A 296 -7.71 27.91 7.24
N ASN A 297 -8.28 28.63 8.21
CA ASN A 297 -9.63 29.15 8.08
C ASN A 297 -9.80 30.09 6.89
N GLY A 298 -10.77 29.82 6.02
CA GLY A 298 -11.07 30.67 4.87
C GLY A 298 -10.12 30.48 3.67
N THR A 299 -9.15 29.57 3.74
CA THR A 299 -8.33 29.19 2.59
C THR A 299 -9.09 28.23 1.68
N GLN A 300 -8.65 28.09 0.43
CA GLN A 300 -9.16 27.06 -0.46
C GLN A 300 -8.84 25.68 0.10
N GLN A 301 -9.83 24.79 0.12
CA GLN A 301 -9.66 23.43 0.62
C GLN A 301 -9.21 22.51 -0.50
N LEU A 302 -7.97 22.03 -0.41
CA LEU A 302 -7.36 21.09 -1.37
C LEU A 302 -7.09 19.70 -0.76
N TYR A 303 -7.43 19.51 0.51
CA TYR A 303 -7.38 18.21 1.17
C TYR A 303 -8.79 17.66 1.40
N PHE A 304 -8.95 16.36 1.17
CA PHE A 304 -10.21 15.63 1.36
C PHE A 304 -9.95 14.13 1.47
N SER A 305 -11.00 13.37 1.79
CA SER A 305 -10.98 11.91 1.77
C SER A 305 -12.16 11.39 0.96
N GLN A 306 -11.94 10.35 0.16
CA GLN A 306 -12.97 9.70 -0.63
C GLN A 306 -12.96 8.19 -0.38
N GLN A 307 -14.09 7.67 0.09
CA GLN A 307 -14.28 6.23 0.26
C GLN A 307 -14.48 5.55 -1.10
N TRP A 308 -13.78 4.44 -1.35
CA TRP A 308 -13.88 3.63 -2.57
C TRP A 308 -14.35 2.22 -2.22
N GLY A 309 -15.67 2.09 -2.01
CA GLY A 309 -16.24 0.87 -1.45
C GLY A 309 -15.83 0.62 -0.01
N ALA A 310 -16.11 -0.58 0.52
CA ALA A 310 -15.70 -0.98 1.86
C ALA A 310 -14.20 -1.29 1.97
N ASN A 311 -13.52 -1.49 0.84
CA ASN A 311 -12.16 -2.03 0.80
C ASN A 311 -11.08 -0.96 0.98
N SER A 312 -11.30 0.28 0.51
CA SER A 312 -10.30 1.34 0.59
C SER A 312 -10.88 2.74 0.80
N VAL A 313 -10.06 3.59 1.39
CA VAL A 313 -10.26 5.03 1.45
C VAL A 313 -9.04 5.74 0.89
N PHE A 314 -9.28 6.77 0.09
CA PHE A 314 -8.27 7.66 -0.47
C PHE A 314 -8.24 8.97 0.30
N PHE A 315 -7.06 9.46 0.66
CA PHE A 315 -6.82 10.76 1.27
C PHE A 315 -5.95 11.60 0.33
N ASN A 316 -6.48 12.75 -0.09
CA ASN A 316 -5.74 13.77 -0.82
C ASN A 316 -5.24 14.81 0.18
N LEU A 317 -3.92 15.03 0.25
CA LEU A 317 -3.33 16.02 1.14
C LEU A 317 -2.73 17.19 0.36
N ASP A 318 -2.67 18.34 1.03
CA ASP A 318 -1.96 19.55 0.63
C ASP A 318 -0.79 19.81 1.58
N ASP A 319 0.45 19.74 1.07
CA ASP A 319 1.65 19.96 1.86
C ASP A 319 2.33 21.31 1.57
N ARG A 320 1.67 22.20 0.80
CA ARG A 320 2.21 23.48 0.34
C ARG A 320 1.49 24.68 0.97
N SER A 321 0.17 24.61 1.12
CA SER A 321 -0.63 25.76 1.57
C SER A 321 -0.44 26.12 3.04
N TYR A 322 -0.01 25.17 3.87
CA TYR A 322 0.03 25.36 5.32
C TYR A 322 1.41 25.17 5.93
N ARG A 323 2.42 24.81 5.13
CA ARG A 323 3.77 24.56 5.65
C ARG A 323 4.49 25.83 6.09
N ASP A 324 5.26 25.74 7.16
CA ASP A 324 6.18 26.79 7.59
C ASP A 324 7.31 27.01 6.56
N ILE A 325 8.16 28.02 6.82
CA ILE A 325 9.23 28.41 5.91
C ILE A 325 10.30 27.30 5.76
N ARG A 326 10.81 27.09 4.53
CA ARG A 326 12.06 26.35 4.29
C ARG A 326 13.22 27.05 5.00
N LEU A 327 13.96 26.32 5.82
CA LEU A 327 14.98 26.90 6.69
C LEU A 327 16.33 27.01 5.97
N LYS A 328 17.03 28.12 6.19
CA LYS A 328 18.42 28.32 5.78
C LYS A 328 19.30 28.55 6.99
N GLN A 329 20.58 28.18 6.91
CA GLN A 329 21.50 28.33 8.04
C GLN A 329 21.64 29.80 8.46
N PRO A 330 21.69 30.11 9.77
CA PRO A 330 21.88 31.49 10.24
C PRO A 330 23.12 32.14 9.60
N GLY A 331 22.92 33.27 8.92
CA GLY A 331 24.00 33.97 8.22
C GLY A 331 24.48 33.32 6.91
N ASN A 332 23.88 32.21 6.47
CA ASN A 332 24.20 31.53 5.22
C ASN A 332 22.92 31.09 4.48
N ALA A 333 22.38 31.98 3.65
CA ALA A 333 21.17 31.72 2.86
C ALA A 333 21.35 30.65 1.77
N SER A 334 22.58 30.23 1.48
CA SER A 334 22.89 29.22 0.46
C SER A 334 22.81 27.79 1.00
N ALA A 335 22.91 27.57 2.31
CA ALA A 335 22.86 26.25 2.93
C ALA A 335 21.52 26.03 3.64
N ASP A 336 20.94 24.83 3.48
CA ASP A 336 19.74 24.44 4.21
C ASP A 336 20.05 24.23 5.69
N ASP A 337 19.11 24.62 6.55
CA ASP A 337 19.18 24.33 7.98
C ASP A 337 18.27 23.15 8.29
N THR A 338 18.91 21.99 8.42
CA THR A 338 18.26 20.74 8.71
C THR A 338 18.57 20.26 10.12
N GLY A 339 19.13 21.12 10.98
CA GLY A 339 19.50 20.81 12.37
C GLY A 339 18.36 21.06 13.37
N VAL A 340 18.69 21.51 14.57
CA VAL A 340 17.72 21.69 15.68
C VAL A 340 16.54 22.63 15.37
N ARG A 341 16.69 23.56 14.41
CA ARG A 341 15.58 24.42 13.96
C ARG A 341 14.53 23.62 13.18
N ALA A 342 14.94 22.63 12.40
CA ALA A 342 14.03 21.71 11.71
C ALA A 342 13.32 20.74 12.69
N ASP A 343 13.95 20.44 13.83
CA ASP A 343 13.36 19.61 14.89
C ASP A 343 12.43 20.38 15.83
N ASN A 344 12.24 21.68 15.62
CA ASN A 344 11.38 22.51 16.46
C ASN A 344 9.92 21.98 16.43
N PRO A 345 9.35 21.61 17.59
CA PRO A 345 8.02 21.00 17.66
C PRO A 345 6.88 21.93 17.27
N GLY A 346 7.13 23.24 17.18
CA GLY A 346 6.15 24.21 16.70
C GLY A 346 6.04 24.28 15.17
N ARG A 347 6.95 23.62 14.42
CA ARG A 347 6.90 23.63 12.96
C ARG A 347 5.89 22.64 12.40
N THR A 348 5.28 23.00 11.28
CA THR A 348 4.24 22.20 10.61
C THR A 348 4.37 22.23 9.09
N MET A 349 4.04 21.11 8.44
CA MET A 349 3.89 20.93 7.00
C MET A 349 2.41 21.05 6.61
N LEU A 350 1.50 20.40 7.35
CA LEU A 350 0.07 20.32 7.02
C LEU A 350 -0.80 21.39 7.70
N GLY A 351 -0.30 22.02 8.76
CA GLY A 351 -1.12 22.80 9.68
C GLY A 351 -1.97 21.91 10.61
N SER A 352 -2.48 22.50 11.69
CA SER A 352 -3.15 21.74 12.75
C SER A 352 -4.48 21.12 12.29
N THR A 353 -5.25 21.85 11.48
CA THR A 353 -6.55 21.39 10.98
C THR A 353 -6.39 20.15 10.09
N GLN A 354 -5.46 20.18 9.13
CA GLN A 354 -5.28 19.08 8.18
C GLN A 354 -4.56 17.89 8.81
N LEU A 355 -3.60 18.11 9.72
CA LEU A 355 -2.97 17.02 10.50
C LEU A 355 -4.03 16.25 11.29
N SER A 356 -4.92 16.97 12.00
CA SER A 356 -5.99 16.32 12.75
C SER A 356 -6.98 15.59 11.84
N PHE A 357 -7.27 16.15 10.66
CA PHE A 357 -8.10 15.50 9.64
C PHE A 357 -7.53 14.14 9.21
N ILE A 358 -6.25 14.05 8.87
CA ILE A 358 -5.66 12.79 8.42
C ILE A 358 -5.55 11.77 9.56
N GLU A 359 -5.13 12.17 10.76
CA GLU A 359 -5.05 11.28 11.93
C GLU A 359 -6.42 10.69 12.27
N GLN A 360 -7.45 11.52 12.38
CA GLN A 360 -8.80 11.07 12.68
C GLN A 360 -9.41 10.24 11.54
N GLY A 361 -9.12 10.61 10.29
CA GLY A 361 -9.57 9.87 9.11
C GLY A 361 -8.99 8.45 9.05
N LEU A 362 -7.68 8.32 9.28
CA LEU A 362 -6.99 7.02 9.32
C LEU A 362 -7.54 6.14 10.46
N LEU A 363 -7.72 6.71 11.65
CA LEU A 363 -8.28 5.99 12.80
C LEU A 363 -9.73 5.56 12.55
N ALA A 364 -10.55 6.44 11.97
CA ALA A 364 -11.93 6.11 11.61
C ALA A 364 -11.98 4.98 10.58
N ALA A 365 -11.14 5.03 9.54
CA ALA A 365 -11.05 3.97 8.53
C ALA A 365 -10.64 2.63 9.15
N GLN A 366 -9.67 2.63 10.06
CA GLN A 366 -9.26 1.44 10.81
C GLN A 366 -10.43 0.86 11.64
N ASN A 367 -11.14 1.72 12.38
CA ASN A 367 -12.27 1.31 13.22
C ASN A 367 -13.47 0.80 12.39
N ASN A 368 -13.64 1.31 11.17
CA ASN A 368 -14.68 0.88 10.25
C ASN A 368 -14.33 -0.41 9.48
N GLY A 369 -13.14 -0.98 9.71
CA GLY A 369 -12.69 -2.18 9.02
C GLY A 369 -12.32 -1.95 7.54
N THR A 370 -12.12 -0.70 7.13
CA THR A 370 -11.53 -0.39 5.83
C THR A 370 -10.10 -0.93 5.81
N ILE A 371 -9.78 -1.75 4.81
CA ILE A 371 -8.50 -2.44 4.76
C ILE A 371 -7.43 -1.42 4.37
N TRP A 372 -7.50 -0.88 3.15
CA TRP A 372 -6.45 -0.04 2.57
C TRP A 372 -6.70 1.44 2.82
N LYS A 373 -5.71 2.13 3.40
CA LYS A 373 -5.71 3.59 3.56
C LYS A 373 -4.66 4.17 2.62
N ILE A 374 -5.11 4.79 1.55
CA ILE A 374 -4.24 5.34 0.51
C ILE A 374 -4.08 6.83 0.78
N VAL A 375 -2.87 7.30 1.06
CA VAL A 375 -2.55 8.68 1.40
C VAL A 375 -1.69 9.28 0.29
N ALA A 376 -2.25 10.19 -0.49
CA ALA A 376 -1.52 10.94 -1.51
C ALA A 376 -0.96 12.24 -0.92
N ILE A 377 0.33 12.46 -1.13
CA ILE A 377 1.03 13.68 -0.75
C ILE A 377 2.16 13.94 -1.75
N SER A 378 2.37 15.18 -2.19
CA SER A 378 3.32 15.47 -3.27
C SER A 378 4.76 15.17 -2.86
N SER A 379 5.18 15.63 -1.67
CA SER A 379 6.56 15.48 -1.21
C SER A 379 6.83 14.08 -0.60
N PRO A 380 8.01 13.47 -0.86
CA PRO A 380 8.45 12.24 -0.24
C PRO A 380 8.46 12.31 1.30
N ILE A 381 7.95 11.26 1.94
CA ILE A 381 7.90 11.10 3.40
C ILE A 381 8.90 10.06 3.92
N ASP A 382 9.51 9.24 3.07
CA ASP A 382 10.47 8.22 3.47
C ASP A 382 11.82 8.79 3.93
N GLN A 383 12.61 7.97 4.63
CA GLN A 383 13.99 8.32 5.01
C GLN A 383 14.96 7.77 3.97
N ILE A 384 15.50 8.64 3.11
CA ILE A 384 16.55 8.25 2.17
C ILE A 384 17.94 8.48 2.75
N GLY A 385 18.20 9.65 3.36
CA GLY A 385 19.50 10.05 3.93
C GLY A 385 19.55 10.12 5.45
N PRO A 386 20.73 10.44 6.02
CA PRO A 386 20.86 10.65 7.47
C PRO A 386 20.00 11.80 7.94
N ILE A 387 19.73 11.89 9.25
CA ILE A 387 19.05 13.05 9.83
C ILE A 387 19.73 14.34 9.37
N GLY A 388 18.95 15.17 8.69
CA GLY A 388 19.36 16.44 8.14
C GLY A 388 20.17 16.40 6.85
N GLY A 389 20.28 15.23 6.21
CA GLY A 389 20.89 15.09 4.90
C GLY A 389 20.02 14.28 3.93
N SER A 390 20.46 14.23 2.69
CA SER A 390 19.92 13.35 1.66
C SER A 390 21.06 12.60 0.99
N PHE A 391 20.73 11.60 0.20
CA PHE A 391 21.68 11.02 -0.75
C PHE A 391 21.37 11.55 -2.15
N THR A 392 22.38 12.08 -2.81
CA THR A 392 22.30 12.52 -4.22
C THR A 392 23.17 11.66 -5.11
N ILE A 393 22.75 11.44 -6.35
CA ILE A 393 23.56 10.73 -7.34
C ILE A 393 24.79 11.57 -7.68
N ASN A 394 25.99 11.05 -7.42
CA ASN A 394 27.21 11.66 -7.94
C ASN A 394 27.26 11.51 -9.45
N ASN A 395 27.79 12.53 -10.13
CA ASN A 395 28.06 12.48 -11.56
C ASN A 395 26.80 12.26 -12.42
N ALA A 396 25.63 12.71 -11.96
CA ALA A 396 24.46 12.85 -12.82
C ALA A 396 24.83 13.80 -13.98
N GLY A 397 25.26 13.23 -15.11
CA GLY A 397 25.67 13.97 -16.31
C GLY A 397 27.16 13.88 -16.70
N ASP A 398 28.01 13.07 -16.06
CA ASP A 398 29.37 12.79 -16.57
C ASP A 398 29.38 11.53 -17.47
N PRO A 399 29.46 11.68 -18.81
CA PRO A 399 29.48 10.54 -19.74
C PRO A 399 30.73 9.66 -19.63
N ASN A 400 31.74 10.03 -18.82
CA ASN A 400 32.97 9.26 -18.61
C ASN A 400 33.07 8.61 -17.22
N SER A 401 32.08 8.81 -16.34
CA SER A 401 32.11 8.22 -15.01
C SER A 401 31.77 6.74 -15.08
N THR A 402 32.68 5.88 -14.63
CA THR A 402 32.52 4.42 -14.70
C THR A 402 31.68 3.83 -13.57
N GLN A 403 31.17 4.65 -12.63
CA GLN A 403 30.28 4.22 -11.54
C GLN A 403 29.37 5.38 -11.09
N PRO A 404 28.06 5.39 -11.42
CA PRO A 404 27.07 6.21 -10.74
C PRO A 404 26.91 5.68 -9.31
N GLY A 405 27.29 6.47 -8.31
CA GLY A 405 27.08 6.14 -6.90
C GLY A 405 26.45 7.34 -6.20
N TYR A 406 25.68 7.12 -5.15
CA TYR A 406 25.16 8.22 -4.35
C TYR A 406 26.24 8.75 -3.38
N THR A 407 26.15 10.00 -2.95
CA THR A 407 26.86 10.52 -1.77
C THR A 407 25.90 11.21 -0.85
N ASN A 408 26.24 11.18 0.44
CA ASN A 408 25.58 11.99 1.44
C ASN A 408 25.83 13.48 1.13
N VAL A 409 24.76 14.26 1.15
CA VAL A 409 24.79 15.71 1.10
C VAL A 409 24.15 16.28 2.35
N GLU A 410 24.73 17.34 2.89
CA GLU A 410 24.24 18.06 4.07
C GLU A 410 23.02 18.96 3.75
N SER A 411 22.31 18.70 2.64
CA SER A 411 21.18 19.50 2.18
C SER A 411 20.21 18.67 1.34
N ASP A 412 18.91 18.78 1.61
CA ASP A 412 17.84 18.15 0.83
C ASP A 412 16.94 19.17 0.12
N GLY A 413 17.35 20.45 0.07
CA GLY A 413 16.56 21.57 -0.43
C GLY A 413 15.60 22.16 0.61
N GLY A 414 15.59 21.66 1.85
CA GLY A 414 14.64 22.03 2.91
C GLY A 414 13.19 21.69 2.55
N LYS A 415 12.98 20.93 1.47
CA LYS A 415 11.67 20.68 0.87
C LYS A 415 10.97 19.48 1.49
N SER A 416 11.73 18.45 1.88
CA SER A 416 11.18 17.17 2.32
C SER A 416 10.70 17.18 3.77
N TRP A 417 9.86 16.19 4.08
CA TRP A 417 9.44 15.89 5.44
C TRP A 417 10.62 15.58 6.37
N MET A 418 11.64 14.87 5.88
CA MET A 418 12.81 14.48 6.67
C MET A 418 13.81 15.62 6.88
N GLY A 419 13.93 16.55 5.93
CA GLY A 419 14.89 17.65 6.06
C GLY A 419 14.39 18.81 6.91
N GLY A 420 13.08 19.10 6.85
CA GLY A 420 12.51 20.29 7.49
C GLY A 420 11.48 20.01 8.59
N TYR A 421 10.67 18.97 8.48
CA TYR A 421 9.40 18.83 9.23
C TYR A 421 9.34 17.56 10.07
N ARG A 422 10.49 17.13 10.60
CA ARG A 422 10.65 15.82 11.26
C ARG A 422 9.72 15.65 12.44
N PHE A 423 9.46 16.68 13.23
CA PHE A 423 8.58 16.56 14.38
C PHE A 423 7.14 16.19 13.98
N GLU A 424 6.52 16.92 13.04
CA GLU A 424 5.17 16.59 12.55
C GLU A 424 5.14 15.26 11.80
N ARG A 425 6.16 14.95 10.99
CA ARG A 425 6.33 13.63 10.37
C ARG A 425 6.29 12.52 11.43
N ASN A 426 7.04 12.70 12.52
CA ASN A 426 7.14 11.73 13.60
C ASN A 426 5.81 11.58 14.33
N GLN A 427 5.09 12.69 14.55
CA GLN A 427 3.74 12.65 15.16
C GLN A 427 2.79 11.81 14.33
N LEU A 428 2.67 12.06 13.02
CA LEU A 428 1.79 11.31 12.13
C LEU A 428 2.14 9.81 12.08
N LEU A 429 3.41 9.49 11.89
CA LEU A 429 3.85 8.09 11.77
C LEU A 429 3.74 7.35 13.11
N LYS A 430 4.05 8.01 14.23
CA LYS A 430 3.85 7.44 15.57
C LYS A 430 2.37 7.28 15.89
N PHE A 431 1.50 8.20 15.47
CA PHE A 431 0.05 8.07 15.63
C PHE A 431 -0.47 6.79 14.95
N ILE A 432 -0.03 6.53 13.70
CA ILE A 432 -0.37 5.30 12.97
C ILE A 432 0.08 4.06 13.76
N ALA A 433 1.31 4.07 14.29
CA ALA A 433 1.87 2.96 15.06
C ALA A 433 1.15 2.74 16.41
N ASP A 434 0.95 3.80 17.19
CA ASP A 434 0.31 3.77 18.53
C ASP A 434 -1.15 3.30 18.46
N HIS A 435 -1.83 3.60 17.35
CA HIS A 435 -3.21 3.20 17.11
C HIS A 435 -3.35 1.91 16.29
N HIS A 436 -2.24 1.22 15.99
CA HIS A 436 -2.21 -0.03 15.22
C HIS A 436 -2.98 0.07 13.89
N ILE A 437 -2.83 1.19 13.19
CA ILE A 437 -3.48 1.43 11.90
C ILE A 437 -2.68 0.72 10.82
N ASN A 438 -3.22 -0.38 10.29
CA ASN A 438 -2.54 -1.22 9.31
C ASN A 438 -2.91 -0.83 7.87
N HIS A 439 -2.07 -1.22 6.91
CA HIS A 439 -2.26 -1.05 5.47
C HIS A 439 -2.38 0.43 5.06
N VAL A 440 -1.47 1.26 5.58
CA VAL A 440 -1.33 2.67 5.19
C VAL A 440 -0.27 2.80 4.10
N ILE A 441 -0.65 3.36 2.96
CA ILE A 441 0.23 3.49 1.81
C ILE A 441 0.34 4.96 1.44
N PHE A 442 1.56 5.48 1.45
CA PHE A 442 1.86 6.83 1.00
C PHE A 442 2.19 6.82 -0.50
N LEU A 443 1.51 7.63 -1.29
CA LEU A 443 1.81 7.86 -2.71
C LEU A 443 2.51 9.22 -2.84
N THR A 444 3.72 9.24 -3.41
CA THR A 444 4.57 10.45 -3.49
C THR A 444 5.34 10.57 -4.81
N THR A 445 5.79 11.77 -5.19
CA THR A 445 6.68 12.03 -6.34
C THR A 445 7.85 12.97 -5.96
N ASP A 446 8.07 14.09 -6.68
CA ASP A 446 9.06 15.19 -6.48
C ASP A 446 10.56 14.80 -6.52
N ASP A 447 10.95 13.56 -6.22
CA ASP A 447 12.33 13.07 -6.30
C ASP A 447 12.69 12.38 -7.63
N HIS A 448 11.73 12.27 -8.55
CA HIS A 448 11.89 11.84 -9.94
C HIS A 448 12.54 10.45 -10.17
N GLN A 449 12.28 9.49 -9.29
CA GLN A 449 12.77 8.11 -9.39
C GLN A 449 11.77 7.11 -8.82
N VAL A 450 11.98 5.80 -8.99
CA VAL A 450 11.12 4.78 -8.38
C VAL A 450 11.75 4.22 -7.11
N ARG A 451 11.00 4.25 -6.00
CA ARG A 451 11.37 3.48 -4.80
C ARG A 451 10.16 3.14 -3.94
N ILE A 452 10.17 1.94 -3.37
CA ILE A 452 9.19 1.48 -2.41
C ILE A 452 9.92 1.17 -1.11
N ASN A 453 9.59 1.88 -0.04
CA ASN A 453 10.28 1.82 1.25
C ASN A 453 9.24 1.77 2.39
N GLU A 454 9.52 1.02 3.45
CA GLU A 454 8.79 1.23 4.71
C GLU A 454 9.01 2.64 5.24
N VAL A 455 7.98 3.18 5.89
CA VAL A 455 8.07 4.45 6.61
C VAL A 455 8.25 4.18 8.10
N GLY A 456 8.99 5.04 8.78
CA GLY A 456 9.35 4.85 10.19
C GLY A 456 9.42 6.15 10.96
N TYR A 457 9.45 6.03 12.28
CA TYR A 457 9.48 7.14 13.24
C TYR A 457 10.61 6.93 14.25
N PHE A 458 11.08 8.01 14.86
CA PHE A 458 12.06 8.02 15.94
C PHE A 458 11.38 7.86 17.30
N THR A 459 11.93 6.98 18.13
CA THR A 459 11.45 6.71 19.49
C THR A 459 12.23 7.46 20.58
N GLN A 460 13.40 7.99 20.25
CA GLN A 460 14.26 8.70 21.18
C GLN A 460 14.77 10.02 20.58
N PHE A 461 14.92 11.00 21.46
CA PHE A 461 15.40 12.34 21.14
C PHE A 461 16.48 12.74 22.15
N ASP A 462 17.44 13.54 21.71
CA ASP A 462 18.45 14.11 22.61
C ASP A 462 17.87 15.25 23.45
N GLN A 463 18.71 15.83 24.31
CA GLN A 463 18.33 16.94 25.19
C GLN A 463 17.88 18.22 24.46
N ASN A 464 18.19 18.35 23.17
CA ASN A 464 17.79 19.47 22.32
C ASN A 464 16.54 19.16 21.49
N GLY A 465 15.96 17.96 21.62
CA GLY A 465 14.85 17.51 20.80
C GLY A 465 15.26 16.97 19.43
N THR A 466 16.56 16.76 19.18
CA THR A 466 17.05 16.17 17.93
C THR A 466 16.77 14.66 17.94
N PRO A 467 16.21 14.06 16.87
CA PRO A 467 16.01 12.62 16.82
C PRO A 467 17.33 11.86 16.88
N ILE A 468 17.33 10.69 17.52
CA ILE A 468 18.48 9.79 17.56
C ILE A 468 18.31 8.75 16.46
N GLN A 469 19.24 8.71 15.48
CA GLN A 469 19.14 7.83 14.30
C GLN A 469 18.92 6.35 14.66
N SER A 470 19.63 5.84 15.68
CA SER A 470 19.51 4.44 16.12
C SER A 470 18.16 4.09 16.77
N SER A 471 17.30 5.08 16.99
CA SER A 471 15.95 4.90 17.54
C SER A 471 14.86 4.87 16.46
N TYR A 472 15.25 5.01 15.19
CA TYR A 472 14.34 4.89 14.05
C TYR A 472 13.76 3.48 13.99
N THR A 473 12.44 3.40 13.89
CA THR A 473 11.71 2.14 13.84
C THR A 473 10.59 2.22 12.82
N ARG A 474 10.33 1.11 12.12
CA ARG A 474 9.32 1.04 11.07
C ARG A 474 7.91 1.12 11.67
N VAL A 475 7.01 1.77 10.96
CA VAL A 475 5.57 1.72 11.24
C VAL A 475 5.04 0.39 10.70
N PRO A 476 4.49 -0.50 11.54
CA PRO A 476 3.98 -1.79 11.08
C PRO A 476 2.91 -1.63 10.00
N GLY A 477 3.06 -2.36 8.89
CA GLY A 477 2.06 -2.38 7.82
C GLY A 477 1.93 -1.07 7.04
N ALA A 478 2.91 -0.15 7.13
CA ALA A 478 2.92 1.11 6.38
C ALA A 478 4.18 1.27 5.52
N PHE A 479 3.98 1.73 4.28
CA PHE A 479 5.06 1.95 3.32
C PHE A 479 4.73 3.08 2.36
N GLN A 480 5.74 3.62 1.70
CA GLN A 480 5.62 4.60 0.62
C GLN A 480 5.86 3.91 -0.72
N ILE A 481 5.10 4.32 -1.73
CA ILE A 481 5.41 4.09 -3.15
C ILE A 481 5.71 5.45 -3.74
N LEU A 482 6.96 5.63 -4.16
CA LEU A 482 7.40 6.83 -4.87
C LEU A 482 7.66 6.47 -6.32
N VAL A 483 7.08 7.26 -7.21
CA VAL A 483 7.21 7.13 -8.66
C VAL A 483 7.91 8.34 -9.25
N GLY A 484 8.49 8.15 -10.42
CA GLY A 484 9.09 9.23 -11.19
C GLY A 484 8.06 9.99 -12.03
N PRO A 485 8.50 11.06 -12.72
CA PRO A 485 7.64 11.89 -13.53
C PRO A 485 7.03 11.17 -14.73
N ILE A 486 5.90 11.68 -15.23
CA ILE A 486 5.45 11.38 -16.59
C ILE A 486 6.37 12.03 -17.65
N GLY A 487 7.01 13.15 -17.29
CA GLY A 487 8.08 13.78 -18.05
C GLY A 487 8.65 15.00 -17.36
N ALA A 488 9.73 14.83 -16.60
CA ALA A 488 10.58 15.87 -16.04
C ALA A 488 12.04 15.37 -16.02
N THR A 489 13.02 16.26 -15.91
CA THR A 489 14.42 15.85 -15.68
C THR A 489 14.55 15.10 -14.37
N GLY A 490 15.57 14.27 -14.19
CA GLY A 490 15.80 13.58 -12.93
C GLY A 490 17.15 12.85 -12.97
N PRO A 491 17.21 11.57 -12.63
CA PRO A 491 18.39 10.75 -12.90
C PRO A 491 18.52 10.38 -14.40
N ASP A 492 18.02 11.21 -15.32
CA ASP A 492 17.89 10.90 -16.76
C ASP A 492 19.23 10.79 -17.50
N THR A 493 20.31 11.13 -16.82
CA THR A 493 21.69 10.88 -17.26
C THR A 493 22.13 9.41 -17.12
N ILE A 494 21.39 8.61 -16.33
CA ILE A 494 21.57 7.16 -16.28
C ILE A 494 20.95 6.60 -17.55
N THR A 495 21.79 6.15 -18.49
CA THR A 495 21.35 5.63 -19.79
C THR A 495 21.39 4.10 -19.87
N ASP A 496 22.11 3.44 -18.96
CA ASP A 496 22.14 1.98 -18.82
C ASP A 496 21.13 1.52 -17.77
N HIS A 497 20.00 0.99 -18.23
CA HIS A 497 18.95 0.41 -17.39
C HIS A 497 19.01 -1.13 -17.36
N SER A 498 20.18 -1.72 -17.64
CA SER A 498 20.37 -3.15 -17.43
C SER A 498 20.20 -3.50 -15.95
N ILE A 499 19.65 -4.69 -15.68
CA ILE A 499 19.47 -5.17 -14.30
C ILE A 499 20.79 -5.12 -13.50
N ALA A 500 21.92 -5.43 -14.13
CA ALA A 500 23.22 -5.39 -13.47
C ALA A 500 23.58 -3.98 -12.97
N ASN A 501 23.34 -2.94 -13.79
CA ASN A 501 23.60 -1.57 -13.40
C ASN A 501 22.62 -1.08 -12.31
N ILE A 502 21.33 -1.39 -12.46
CA ILE A 502 20.31 -1.01 -11.46
C ILE A 502 20.61 -1.66 -10.11
N GLN A 503 20.95 -2.95 -10.11
CA GLN A 503 21.34 -3.67 -8.91
C GLN A 503 22.59 -3.08 -8.27
N ALA A 504 23.62 -2.72 -9.05
CA ALA A 504 24.82 -2.06 -8.54
C ALA A 504 24.52 -0.70 -7.89
N ILE A 505 23.65 0.10 -8.49
CA ILE A 505 23.21 1.39 -7.94
C ILE A 505 22.45 1.18 -6.62
N ALA A 506 21.47 0.27 -6.60
CA ALA A 506 20.70 -0.05 -5.40
C ALA A 506 21.58 -0.55 -4.25
N GLN A 507 22.54 -1.44 -4.55
CA GLN A 507 23.49 -1.97 -3.56
C GLN A 507 24.43 -0.89 -3.03
N SER A 508 24.89 0.03 -3.89
CA SER A 508 25.70 1.18 -3.47
C SER A 508 24.94 2.08 -2.50
N PHE A 509 23.65 2.31 -2.77
CA PHE A 509 22.78 3.09 -1.90
C PHE A 509 22.54 2.41 -0.55
N ALA A 510 22.10 1.14 -0.58
CA ALA A 510 21.85 0.35 0.61
C ALA A 510 23.11 0.22 1.49
N SER A 511 24.28 0.03 0.89
CA SER A 511 25.55 -0.08 1.64
C SER A 511 25.89 1.21 2.38
N GLN A 512 25.64 2.38 1.77
CA GLN A 512 25.86 3.68 2.41
C GLN A 512 24.86 3.94 3.54
N GLN A 513 23.60 3.60 3.34
CA GLN A 513 22.57 3.72 4.37
C GLN A 513 22.89 2.82 5.57
N GLN A 514 23.25 1.56 5.32
CA GLN A 514 23.66 0.62 6.37
C GLN A 514 24.89 1.11 7.15
N ALA A 515 25.88 1.69 6.46
CA ALA A 515 27.05 2.27 7.11
C ALA A 515 26.72 3.46 8.03
N LEU A 516 25.59 4.13 7.81
CA LEU A 516 25.07 5.23 8.62
C LEU A 516 23.96 4.80 9.61
N GLY A 517 23.62 3.51 9.68
CA GLY A 517 22.53 3.01 10.54
C GLY A 517 21.13 3.45 10.09
N ILE A 518 20.93 3.60 8.78
CA ILE A 518 19.65 3.93 8.14
C ILE A 518 19.09 2.66 7.50
N ASP A 519 17.76 2.53 7.47
CA ASP A 519 17.10 1.46 6.75
C ASP A 519 17.52 1.47 5.27
N PRO A 520 17.95 0.33 4.71
CA PRO A 520 18.35 0.25 3.31
C PRO A 520 17.15 0.49 2.39
N ILE A 521 17.40 1.06 1.21
CA ILE A 521 16.39 1.24 0.18
C ILE A 521 15.82 -0.09 -0.31
N GLY A 522 14.54 -0.06 -0.60
CA GLY A 522 13.75 -1.19 -1.03
C GLY A 522 12.97 -1.80 0.13
N LEU A 523 11.73 -2.19 -0.17
CA LEU A 523 10.85 -2.86 0.77
C LEU A 523 11.51 -4.12 1.33
N ASP A 524 11.44 -4.32 2.63
CA ASP A 524 11.93 -5.55 3.25
C ASP A 524 11.20 -6.76 2.70
N THR A 525 11.96 -7.81 2.40
CA THR A 525 11.42 -9.05 1.83
C THR A 525 10.56 -9.83 2.83
N ASN A 526 10.65 -9.48 4.11
CA ASN A 526 9.80 -9.99 5.18
C ASN A 526 8.58 -9.10 5.46
N PHE A 527 8.33 -8.07 4.64
CA PHE A 527 7.15 -7.22 4.82
C PHE A 527 5.88 -8.08 4.84
N PRO A 528 5.01 -7.95 5.87
CA PRO A 528 3.85 -8.82 6.02
C PRO A 528 2.95 -8.83 4.78
N GLY A 529 2.63 -10.04 4.30
CA GLY A 529 1.75 -10.24 3.14
C GLY A 529 2.43 -10.09 1.78
N LEU A 530 3.73 -9.78 1.72
CA LEU A 530 4.47 -9.65 0.45
C LEU A 530 4.55 -10.99 -0.29
N ILE A 531 3.96 -11.04 -1.49
CA ILE A 531 3.96 -12.19 -2.41
C ILE A 531 4.04 -11.71 -3.86
N ASN A 532 4.22 -12.63 -4.80
CA ASN A 532 4.18 -12.37 -6.24
C ASN A 532 5.13 -11.26 -6.72
N VAL A 533 6.32 -11.18 -6.11
CA VAL A 533 7.36 -10.21 -6.52
C VAL A 533 7.86 -10.59 -7.91
N SER A 534 7.95 -9.60 -8.79
CA SER A 534 8.56 -9.73 -10.11
C SER A 534 9.33 -8.46 -10.45
N ARG A 535 10.44 -8.63 -11.13
CA ARG A 535 11.34 -7.56 -11.53
C ARG A 535 11.80 -7.80 -12.95
N GLU A 536 11.81 -6.74 -13.76
CA GLU A 536 12.33 -6.82 -15.12
C GLU A 536 13.78 -7.33 -15.10
N GLY A 537 14.03 -8.41 -15.85
CA GLY A 537 15.35 -9.01 -15.99
C GLY A 537 15.77 -9.91 -14.83
N ASP A 538 14.99 -10.05 -13.74
CA ASP A 538 15.29 -10.99 -12.66
C ASP A 538 14.31 -12.19 -12.65
N PRO A 539 14.75 -13.39 -13.09
CA PRO A 539 13.93 -14.58 -12.99
C PRO A 539 13.75 -15.09 -11.55
N ASN A 540 14.56 -14.62 -10.59
CA ASN A 540 14.55 -15.10 -9.21
C ASN A 540 13.72 -14.22 -8.26
N ALA A 541 13.27 -13.03 -8.68
CA ALA A 541 12.54 -12.10 -7.81
C ALA A 541 11.33 -12.76 -7.11
N ALA A 542 10.65 -13.70 -7.77
CA ALA A 542 9.51 -14.41 -7.20
C ALA A 542 9.89 -15.46 -6.12
N SER A 543 11.05 -16.10 -6.24
CA SER A 543 11.50 -17.17 -5.34
C SER A 543 12.50 -16.72 -4.28
N ASN A 544 13.20 -15.61 -4.54
CA ASN A 544 14.19 -15.01 -3.67
C ASN A 544 14.19 -13.48 -3.84
N PRO A 545 13.11 -12.80 -3.41
CA PRO A 545 13.04 -11.35 -3.48
C PRO A 545 14.15 -10.72 -2.64
N SER A 546 14.50 -9.48 -2.99
CA SER A 546 15.49 -8.68 -2.31
C SER A 546 15.12 -7.19 -2.38
N PRO A 547 15.70 -6.32 -1.54
CA PRO A 547 15.36 -4.90 -1.55
C PRO A 547 15.58 -4.21 -2.92
N PHE A 548 16.53 -4.67 -3.75
CA PHE A 548 16.74 -4.04 -5.07
C PHE A 548 15.53 -4.22 -6.02
N ASP A 549 14.70 -5.23 -5.79
CA ASP A 549 13.50 -5.48 -6.61
C ASP A 549 12.48 -4.32 -6.51
N PHE A 550 12.61 -3.48 -5.49
CA PHE A 550 11.74 -2.37 -5.13
C PHE A 550 12.32 -0.98 -5.43
N TYR A 551 13.38 -0.89 -6.24
CA TYR A 551 14.03 0.36 -6.65
C TYR A 551 14.23 0.41 -8.16
N SER A 552 14.06 1.58 -8.80
CA SER A 552 14.51 1.80 -10.17
C SER A 552 14.92 3.25 -10.43
N PRO A 553 16.04 3.49 -11.13
CA PRO A 553 16.44 4.82 -11.57
C PRO A 553 15.70 5.29 -12.83
N ASP A 554 14.79 4.48 -13.41
CA ASP A 554 13.96 4.89 -14.54
C ASP A 554 13.15 6.14 -14.16
N THR A 555 13.45 7.25 -14.82
CA THR A 555 12.85 8.55 -14.52
C THR A 555 11.38 8.58 -14.94
N PHE A 556 11.07 8.03 -16.12
CA PHE A 556 9.74 8.17 -16.72
C PHE A 556 8.86 6.96 -16.42
N ASN A 557 7.90 7.11 -15.50
CA ASN A 557 7.09 5.97 -15.03
C ASN A 557 5.75 6.40 -14.39
N TYR A 558 4.88 5.41 -14.17
CA TYR A 558 3.65 5.51 -13.39
C TYR A 558 3.35 4.19 -12.68
N ALA A 559 2.56 4.25 -11.60
CA ALA A 559 2.10 3.06 -10.90
C ALA A 559 0.67 2.67 -11.30
N ASP A 560 0.41 1.37 -11.29
CA ASP A 560 -0.88 0.70 -11.44
C ASP A 560 -1.17 -0.09 -10.15
N LEU A 561 -2.31 0.16 -9.52
CA LEU A 561 -2.69 -0.43 -8.24
C LEU A 561 -4.06 -1.07 -8.35
N LYS A 562 -4.14 -2.35 -7.95
CA LYS A 562 -5.36 -3.16 -8.02
C LYS A 562 -5.66 -3.76 -6.67
N ILE A 563 -6.74 -3.30 -6.07
CA ILE A 563 -7.37 -3.91 -4.90
C ILE A 563 -8.41 -4.90 -5.42
N ASP A 564 -8.29 -6.16 -5.03
CA ASP A 564 -9.22 -7.20 -5.48
C ASP A 564 -10.65 -7.00 -4.92
N PRO A 565 -11.68 -7.70 -5.46
CA PRO A 565 -13.05 -7.55 -4.97
C PRO A 565 -13.23 -7.84 -3.48
N THR A 566 -12.39 -8.69 -2.90
CA THR A 566 -12.45 -9.05 -1.47
C THR A 566 -11.80 -7.98 -0.59
N GLY A 567 -10.98 -7.11 -1.17
CA GLY A 567 -10.13 -6.16 -0.48
C GLY A 567 -8.87 -6.79 0.10
N GLN A 568 -8.63 -8.08 -0.10
CA GLN A 568 -7.58 -8.80 0.61
C GLN A 568 -6.23 -8.75 -0.09
N ASN A 569 -6.17 -8.39 -1.36
CA ASN A 569 -4.91 -8.26 -2.08
C ASN A 569 -4.83 -6.88 -2.71
N LEU A 570 -3.71 -6.20 -2.49
CA LEU A 570 -3.29 -5.06 -3.29
C LEU A 570 -2.12 -5.49 -4.16
N THR A 571 -2.31 -5.49 -5.47
CA THR A 571 -1.22 -5.65 -6.44
C THR A 571 -0.75 -4.27 -6.89
N VAL A 572 0.56 -4.05 -6.86
CA VAL A 572 1.23 -2.84 -7.32
C VAL A 572 2.11 -3.24 -8.51
N THR A 573 1.96 -2.56 -9.63
CA THR A 573 2.80 -2.71 -10.82
C THR A 573 3.35 -1.34 -11.21
N ILE A 574 4.65 -1.24 -11.45
CA ILE A 574 5.28 -0.02 -11.97
C ILE A 574 5.55 -0.20 -13.45
N TYR A 575 5.00 0.69 -14.26
CA TYR A 575 5.26 0.78 -15.70
C TYR A 575 6.15 1.98 -15.98
N GLY A 576 7.12 1.84 -16.86
CA GLY A 576 7.97 2.95 -17.24
C GLY A 576 8.82 2.67 -18.46
N MET A 577 9.78 3.54 -18.71
CA MET A 577 10.67 3.47 -19.86
C MET A 577 12.08 3.95 -19.50
N ASN A 578 13.07 3.60 -20.33
CA ASN A 578 14.44 4.07 -20.07
C ASN A 578 14.47 5.58 -20.18
N SER A 579 15.29 6.20 -19.35
CA SER A 579 15.49 7.63 -19.39
C SER A 579 16.16 8.04 -20.71
N TYR A 580 15.88 9.27 -21.15
CA TYR A 580 16.44 9.86 -22.35
C TYR A 580 16.75 11.33 -22.08
N PRO A 581 17.81 11.90 -22.67
CA PRO A 581 18.17 13.28 -22.39
C PRO A 581 17.17 14.29 -22.96
N VAL A 582 17.10 15.45 -22.34
CA VAL A 582 16.32 16.60 -22.82
C VAL A 582 16.62 16.91 -24.29
N ASN A 583 15.58 17.13 -25.11
CA ASN A 583 15.70 17.57 -26.52
C ASN A 583 16.49 16.65 -27.46
N THR A 584 16.62 15.35 -27.19
CA THR A 584 17.28 14.42 -28.13
C THR A 584 16.42 14.12 -29.34
N PHE A 585 17.02 14.12 -30.54
CA PHE A 585 16.39 13.72 -31.80
C PHE A 585 17.08 12.48 -32.42
N PRO A 586 16.34 11.44 -32.83
CA PRO A 586 14.89 11.31 -32.69
C PRO A 586 14.48 11.21 -31.21
N GLN A 587 13.36 11.86 -30.91
CA GLN A 587 12.61 11.76 -29.66
C GLN A 587 12.17 10.30 -29.42
N PRO A 588 11.61 9.95 -28.26
CA PRO A 588 11.29 8.57 -27.88
C PRO A 588 10.71 7.73 -29.02
N SER A 589 11.24 6.53 -29.18
CA SER A 589 11.02 5.67 -30.33
C SER A 589 10.43 4.32 -29.90
N PRO A 590 9.82 3.55 -30.82
CA PRO A 590 9.36 2.19 -30.54
C PRO A 590 10.43 1.24 -29.99
N SER A 591 11.72 1.60 -30.07
CA SER A 591 12.83 0.86 -29.46
C SER A 591 12.93 1.01 -27.93
N ASN A 592 12.24 1.98 -27.33
CA ASN A 592 12.15 2.20 -25.88
C ASN A 592 10.67 2.27 -25.45
N PRO A 593 9.92 1.16 -25.59
CA PRO A 593 8.50 1.13 -25.27
C PRO A 593 8.27 1.20 -23.75
N VAL A 594 7.06 1.60 -23.36
CA VAL A 594 6.60 1.46 -21.97
C VAL A 594 6.56 -0.03 -21.61
N ARG A 595 7.17 -0.39 -20.49
CA ARG A 595 7.34 -1.78 -20.03
C ARG A 595 7.06 -1.90 -18.54
N GLN A 596 6.80 -3.12 -18.09
CA GLN A 596 6.66 -3.43 -16.66
C GLN A 596 8.06 -3.50 -16.03
N ILE A 597 8.36 -2.57 -15.12
CA ILE A 597 9.64 -2.52 -14.40
C ILE A 597 9.64 -3.50 -13.23
N MET A 598 8.56 -3.51 -12.45
CA MET A 598 8.41 -4.36 -11.27
C MET A 598 6.93 -4.55 -10.93
N GLN A 599 6.62 -5.60 -10.17
CA GLN A 599 5.32 -5.83 -9.57
C GLN A 599 5.45 -6.60 -8.25
N PHE A 600 4.56 -6.36 -7.31
CA PHE A 600 4.39 -7.18 -6.11
C PHE A 600 2.92 -7.14 -5.64
N THR A 601 2.58 -8.03 -4.71
CA THR A 601 1.28 -8.05 -4.04
C THR A 601 1.47 -8.02 -2.54
N ILE A 602 0.69 -7.20 -1.84
CA ILE A 602 0.53 -7.28 -0.38
C ILE A 602 -0.82 -7.92 -0.09
N SER A 603 -0.80 -9.06 0.61
CA SER A 603 -1.99 -9.78 1.06
C SER A 603 -2.35 -9.43 2.50
N ASN A 604 -3.59 -8.98 2.71
CA ASN A 604 -4.28 -8.85 4.00
C ASN A 604 -5.14 -10.08 4.33
N LEU A 605 -5.18 -11.10 3.45
CA LEU A 605 -5.22 -12.42 4.05
C LEU A 605 -3.99 -12.41 4.94
N ALA A 606 -4.17 -12.63 6.24
CA ALA A 606 -3.06 -13.16 7.01
C ALA A 606 -2.43 -14.15 6.04
N ASN A 607 -1.18 -13.92 5.60
CA ASN A 607 -0.38 -15.06 5.22
C ASN A 607 -0.64 -15.95 6.41
N PRO A 608 -1.36 -17.07 6.30
CA PRO A 608 -1.68 -17.78 7.48
C PRO A 608 -0.29 -18.26 7.92
N ARG A 609 0.32 -17.52 8.84
CA ARG A 609 0.99 -18.06 9.99
C ARG A 609 -0.09 -18.79 10.81
N ALA A 610 -0.93 -19.58 10.15
CA ALA A 610 -1.72 -20.61 10.76
C ALA A 610 -0.69 -21.69 11.06
N GLY A 611 -0.55 -21.99 12.35
CA GLY A 611 0.44 -22.93 12.83
C GLY A 611 1.75 -22.26 13.20
N LEU A 612 1.77 -21.06 13.80
CA LEU A 612 2.88 -20.78 14.72
C LEU A 612 2.73 -21.62 15.97
N LEU A 613 1.54 -22.10 16.29
CA LEU A 613 1.29 -23.03 17.37
C LEU A 613 0.73 -24.37 16.88
N SER A 614 1.23 -25.45 17.46
CA SER A 614 0.60 -26.77 17.32
C SER A 614 0.84 -27.61 18.58
N SER A 615 -0.16 -28.35 19.03
CA SER A 615 -0.05 -29.21 20.21
C SER A 615 -0.43 -30.66 19.90
N VAL A 616 0.13 -31.59 20.66
CA VAL A 616 -0.23 -33.00 20.64
C VAL A 616 -0.29 -33.57 22.05
N ALA A 617 -1.39 -34.29 22.33
CA ALA A 617 -1.60 -34.96 23.61
C ALA A 617 -0.86 -36.30 23.68
N LEU A 618 -0.09 -36.52 24.74
CA LEU A 618 0.67 -37.74 25.03
C LEU A 618 0.28 -38.31 26.41
N GLY A 619 -0.69 -39.22 26.43
CA GLY A 619 -1.14 -39.84 27.68
C GLY A 619 -1.78 -38.82 28.63
N ASN A 620 -1.03 -38.33 29.63
CA ASN A 620 -1.51 -37.42 30.68
C ASN A 620 -0.93 -36.00 30.62
N HIS A 621 -0.27 -35.64 29.53
CA HIS A 621 0.24 -34.29 29.29
C HIS A 621 0.20 -33.97 27.80
N SER A 622 0.27 -32.68 27.46
CA SER A 622 0.41 -32.18 26.09
C SER A 622 1.83 -31.68 25.82
N VAL A 623 2.27 -31.85 24.58
CA VAL A 623 3.50 -31.24 24.06
C VAL A 623 3.09 -30.15 23.09
N VAL A 624 3.61 -28.95 23.30
CA VAL A 624 3.34 -27.78 22.45
C VAL A 624 4.58 -27.45 21.66
N PHE A 625 4.38 -27.14 20.39
CA PHE A 625 5.40 -26.66 19.49
C PHE A 625 5.04 -25.27 19.00
N ALA A 626 6.06 -24.43 18.90
CA ALA A 626 5.88 -23.07 18.44
C ALA A 626 6.96 -22.63 17.46
N VAL A 627 6.60 -21.76 16.52
CA VAL A 627 7.54 -20.99 15.71
C VAL A 627 7.84 -19.70 16.48
N GLY A 628 9.09 -19.54 16.96
CA GLY A 628 9.50 -18.36 17.72
C GLY A 628 9.68 -17.12 16.86
N SER A 629 9.87 -15.95 17.48
CA SER A 629 10.21 -14.71 16.78
C SER A 629 11.51 -14.80 15.98
N ASP A 630 12.41 -15.72 16.36
CA ASP A 630 13.64 -16.07 15.64
C ASP A 630 13.41 -16.99 14.43
N GLN A 631 12.15 -17.36 14.18
CA GLN A 631 11.70 -18.34 13.19
C GLN A 631 12.32 -19.74 13.41
N GLY A 632 12.72 -20.05 14.64
CA GLY A 632 13.10 -21.39 15.10
C GLY A 632 11.88 -22.20 15.56
N ILE A 633 12.03 -23.52 15.66
CA ILE A 633 11.01 -24.41 16.22
C ILE A 633 11.35 -24.69 17.68
N TRP A 634 10.39 -24.37 18.55
CA TRP A 634 10.51 -24.50 19.99
C TRP A 634 9.52 -25.55 20.51
N ARG A 635 9.94 -26.32 21.52
CA ARG A 635 9.15 -27.36 22.18
C ARG A 635 8.95 -27.03 23.65
N LEU A 636 7.74 -27.27 24.15
CA LEU A 636 7.36 -27.21 25.55
C LEU A 636 6.62 -28.49 25.97
N ASP A 637 7.00 -29.07 27.11
CA ASP A 637 6.40 -30.28 27.67
C ASP A 637 5.64 -29.94 28.96
N THR A 638 4.31 -30.10 28.94
CA THR A 638 3.46 -29.72 30.09
C THR A 638 3.51 -30.71 31.25
N GLY A 639 4.05 -31.91 31.05
CA GLY A 639 4.13 -32.97 32.07
C GLY A 639 5.41 -32.96 32.92
N GLY A 640 6.40 -32.14 32.55
CA GLY A 640 7.73 -32.14 33.17
C GLY A 640 7.88 -31.15 34.33
N SER A 641 8.26 -31.64 35.52
CA SER A 641 8.80 -30.78 36.59
C SER A 641 10.22 -30.31 36.24
N ARG A 642 10.38 -29.30 35.37
CA ARG A 642 11.69 -28.70 35.09
C ARG A 642 11.86 -27.38 35.84
N GLY A 643 12.69 -27.39 36.88
CA GLY A 643 13.14 -26.19 37.57
C GLY A 643 14.15 -25.42 36.73
N GLY A 644 13.71 -24.32 36.12
CA GLY A 644 14.53 -23.36 35.36
C GLY A 644 13.66 -22.19 34.89
N ASN A 645 14.28 -21.03 34.64
CA ASN A 645 13.57 -19.79 34.28
C ASN A 645 12.98 -19.77 32.85
N ASN A 646 13.29 -20.78 32.01
CA ASN A 646 12.68 -20.94 30.68
C ASN A 646 12.40 -22.45 30.42
N PRO A 647 11.13 -22.87 30.28
CA PRO A 647 10.77 -24.26 30.06
C PRO A 647 10.85 -24.70 28.59
N TRP A 648 11.10 -23.78 27.65
CA TRP A 648 11.20 -24.06 26.23
C TRP A 648 12.54 -24.65 25.82
N THR A 649 12.52 -25.57 24.86
CA THR A 649 13.71 -26.14 24.22
C THR A 649 13.63 -25.92 22.71
N GLU A 650 14.59 -25.19 22.13
CA GLU A 650 14.72 -25.10 20.68
C GLU A 650 15.09 -26.48 20.12
N ILE A 651 14.34 -26.95 19.13
CA ILE A 651 14.58 -28.22 18.43
C ILE A 651 15.06 -28.01 16.99
N SER A 652 14.96 -26.77 16.48
CA SER A 652 15.62 -26.37 15.24
C SER A 652 17.15 -26.22 15.42
N PRO A 653 17.94 -26.42 14.35
CA PRO A 653 19.37 -26.11 14.39
C PRO A 653 19.59 -24.60 14.49
N ALA A 654 20.44 -24.16 15.41
CA ALA A 654 20.86 -22.76 15.51
C ALA A 654 21.54 -22.30 14.20
N GLY A 655 21.03 -21.22 13.61
CA GLY A 655 21.48 -20.73 12.29
C GLY A 655 20.98 -21.58 11.10
N GLY A 656 20.04 -22.49 11.34
CA GLY A 656 19.40 -23.33 10.33
C GLY A 656 18.30 -22.59 9.53
N PRO A 657 17.48 -23.35 8.78
CA PRO A 657 16.39 -22.78 8.00
C PRO A 657 15.38 -22.05 8.88
N LYS A 658 14.72 -21.04 8.32
CA LYS A 658 13.68 -20.26 8.99
C LYS A 658 12.31 -20.87 8.73
N PHE A 659 11.51 -21.01 9.77
CA PHE A 659 10.20 -21.66 9.72
C PHE A 659 9.06 -20.66 9.73
N ALA A 660 7.99 -20.99 8.99
CA ALA A 660 6.77 -20.20 8.88
C ALA A 660 5.55 -20.92 9.48
N GLN A 661 5.60 -22.24 9.59
CA GLN A 661 4.53 -23.08 10.13
C GLN A 661 5.10 -24.32 10.83
N VAL A 662 4.43 -24.76 11.88
CA VAL A 662 4.62 -26.02 12.60
C VAL A 662 3.31 -26.78 12.73
N SER A 663 3.38 -28.11 12.59
CA SER A 663 2.25 -29.02 12.79
C SER A 663 2.71 -30.27 13.53
N ALA A 664 2.04 -30.58 14.64
CA ALA A 664 2.37 -31.68 15.53
C ALA A 664 1.45 -32.89 15.28
N GLY A 665 2.04 -34.08 15.34
CA GLY A 665 1.37 -35.36 15.25
C GLY A 665 2.06 -36.39 16.13
N THR A 666 1.92 -37.67 15.80
CA THR A 666 2.66 -38.73 16.50
C THR A 666 3.42 -39.63 15.56
N ASP A 667 4.52 -40.21 16.05
CA ASP A 667 5.24 -41.27 15.36
C ASP A 667 4.51 -42.62 15.49
N GLY A 668 5.09 -43.67 14.89
CA GLY A 668 4.56 -45.04 14.98
C GLY A 668 4.57 -45.66 16.38
N ALA A 669 5.28 -45.05 17.34
CA ALA A 669 5.30 -45.45 18.74
C ALA A 669 4.35 -44.61 19.60
N GLY A 670 3.63 -43.65 19.02
CA GLY A 670 2.73 -42.75 19.72
C GLY A 670 3.44 -41.63 20.48
N GLN A 671 4.71 -41.35 20.17
CA GLN A 671 5.43 -40.19 20.70
C GLN A 671 5.21 -38.96 19.80
N ALA A 672 5.40 -37.75 20.34
CA ALA A 672 5.25 -36.53 19.55
C ALA A 672 6.20 -36.52 18.34
N ASP A 673 5.69 -36.04 17.21
CA ASP A 673 6.40 -35.89 15.95
C ASP A 673 5.98 -34.57 15.30
N VAL A 674 6.88 -33.91 14.56
CA VAL A 674 6.62 -32.57 14.04
C VAL A 674 7.00 -32.45 12.58
N TYR A 675 6.10 -31.81 11.82
CA TYR A 675 6.36 -31.33 10.48
C TYR A 675 6.34 -29.80 10.48
N ALA A 676 7.33 -29.18 9.85
CA ALA A 676 7.43 -27.73 9.75
C ALA A 676 7.65 -27.30 8.31
N VAL A 677 7.07 -26.15 7.94
CA VAL A 677 7.25 -25.54 6.62
C VAL A 677 8.17 -24.34 6.77
N THR A 678 9.22 -24.26 5.96
CA THR A 678 10.15 -23.13 5.96
C THR A 678 9.53 -21.90 5.29
N THR A 679 10.08 -20.71 5.56
CA THR A 679 9.74 -19.49 4.82
C THR A 679 10.00 -19.60 3.32
N SER A 680 10.95 -20.46 2.94
CA SER A 680 11.24 -20.80 1.55
C SER A 680 10.35 -21.90 0.97
N GLY A 681 9.35 -22.41 1.70
CA GLY A 681 8.41 -23.43 1.21
C GLY A 681 8.98 -24.86 1.14
N ALA A 682 9.95 -25.19 1.99
CA ALA A 682 10.47 -26.55 2.19
C ALA A 682 9.78 -27.25 3.35
N LEU A 683 9.62 -28.57 3.28
CA LEU A 683 9.07 -29.37 4.36
C LEU A 683 10.18 -30.02 5.18
N TRP A 684 10.12 -29.90 6.50
CA TRP A 684 11.05 -30.51 7.45
C TRP A 684 10.31 -31.39 8.43
N LYS A 685 11.00 -32.43 8.92
CA LYS A 685 10.53 -33.31 10.00
C LYS A 685 11.49 -33.29 11.18
N PHE A 686 10.94 -33.28 12.38
CA PHE A 686 11.67 -33.44 13.64
C PHE A 686 11.09 -34.66 14.36
N ASP A 687 11.91 -35.71 14.48
CA ASP A 687 11.47 -36.98 15.07
C ASP A 687 11.36 -36.94 16.60
N SER A 688 10.77 -37.99 17.17
CA SER A 688 10.51 -38.12 18.61
C SER A 688 11.77 -38.19 19.49
N GLN A 689 12.95 -38.37 18.89
CA GLN A 689 14.22 -38.37 19.63
C GLN A 689 14.80 -36.95 19.79
N PHE A 690 14.30 -35.98 19.01
CA PHE A 690 14.57 -34.53 19.12
C PHE A 690 16.03 -34.15 19.39
N ALA A 691 17.00 -34.90 18.84
CA ALA A 691 18.37 -34.41 18.69
C ALA A 691 18.33 -33.17 17.76
N PRO A 692 19.23 -32.16 17.90
CA PRO A 692 19.11 -30.83 17.27
C PRO A 692 19.32 -30.82 15.72
N SER A 693 18.78 -31.80 15.01
CA SER A 693 18.87 -31.95 13.58
C SER A 693 17.58 -32.57 13.05
N GLY A 694 16.55 -31.74 12.88
CA GLY A 694 15.49 -32.05 11.93
C GLY A 694 16.10 -32.28 10.55
N PHE A 695 15.33 -32.91 9.66
CA PHE A 695 15.78 -33.14 8.28
C PHE A 695 14.72 -32.70 7.28
N GLN A 696 15.20 -32.21 6.15
CA GLN A 696 14.36 -31.81 5.04
C GLN A 696 13.71 -33.04 4.39
N VAL A 697 12.39 -33.02 4.28
CA VAL A 697 11.56 -34.05 3.64
C VAL A 697 11.15 -33.60 2.23
N ASP A 698 11.03 -32.30 1.98
CA ASP A 698 10.78 -31.76 0.64
C ASP A 698 11.51 -30.42 0.37
N GLY A 699 11.83 -30.19 -0.91
CA GLY A 699 12.58 -29.04 -1.44
C GLY A 699 11.90 -27.67 -1.20
N PRO A 700 12.66 -26.56 -1.23
CA PRO A 700 12.08 -25.21 -1.20
C PRO A 700 11.14 -24.96 -2.38
N GLY A 701 10.14 -24.10 -2.19
CA GLY A 701 9.17 -23.68 -3.19
C GLY A 701 8.09 -24.71 -3.51
N LEU A 702 8.03 -25.83 -2.76
CA LEU A 702 7.15 -26.95 -3.08
C LEU A 702 5.96 -27.06 -2.14
N VAL A 703 6.04 -26.51 -0.92
CA VAL A 703 5.04 -26.71 0.14
C VAL A 703 4.53 -25.37 0.67
N GLN A 704 3.20 -25.25 0.74
CA GLN A 704 2.51 -24.10 1.31
C GLN A 704 2.03 -24.36 2.75
N GLN A 705 1.53 -25.58 3.01
CA GLN A 705 0.97 -25.95 4.30
C GLN A 705 1.20 -27.44 4.59
N ALA A 706 1.39 -27.81 5.85
CA ALA A 706 1.43 -29.18 6.33
C ALA A 706 0.47 -29.40 7.52
N SER A 707 -0.16 -30.57 7.54
CA SER A 707 -1.00 -31.06 8.64
C SER A 707 -0.49 -32.45 9.05
N ALA A 708 0.22 -32.52 10.17
CA ALA A 708 0.70 -33.76 10.74
C ALA A 708 -0.45 -34.59 11.33
N THR A 709 -0.27 -35.91 11.33
CA THR A 709 -1.24 -36.91 11.80
C THR A 709 -0.50 -38.03 12.54
N GLN A 710 -1.19 -39.12 12.90
CA GLN A 710 -0.59 -40.25 13.60
C GLN A 710 0.29 -41.13 12.68
N GLY A 711 1.34 -41.72 13.24
CA GLY A 711 2.16 -42.75 12.60
C GLY A 711 3.23 -42.24 11.63
N ASN A 712 3.83 -41.06 11.88
CA ASN A 712 4.77 -40.37 10.97
C ASN A 712 4.13 -39.90 9.65
N TRP A 713 2.82 -39.64 9.63
CA TRP A 713 2.13 -39.18 8.43
C TRP A 713 1.87 -37.67 8.47
N ALA A 714 2.06 -37.01 7.33
CA ALA A 714 1.65 -35.62 7.12
C ALA A 714 0.91 -35.46 5.79
N ILE A 715 -0.12 -34.62 5.80
CA ILE A 715 -0.85 -34.19 4.62
C ILE A 715 -0.42 -32.77 4.27
N VAL A 716 -0.05 -32.56 3.01
CA VAL A 716 0.69 -31.38 2.58
C VAL A 716 0.00 -30.75 1.39
N LEU A 717 -0.19 -29.43 1.45
CA LEU A 717 -0.61 -28.61 0.32
C LEU A 717 0.64 -28.15 -0.44
N GLY A 718 0.73 -28.57 -1.70
CA GLY A 718 1.81 -28.17 -2.59
C GLY A 718 1.64 -26.75 -3.14
N ALA A 719 2.74 -26.17 -3.61
CA ALA A 719 2.76 -24.87 -4.27
C ALA A 719 1.90 -24.82 -5.56
N ASP A 720 1.70 -25.97 -6.18
CA ASP A 720 0.81 -26.18 -7.33
C ASP A 720 -0.68 -26.28 -6.96
N GLY A 721 -1.00 -26.14 -5.68
CA GLY A 721 -2.36 -26.26 -5.16
C GLY A 721 -2.88 -27.68 -5.10
N GLN A 722 -2.03 -28.70 -5.20
CA GLN A 722 -2.41 -30.12 -5.05
C GLN A 722 -2.13 -30.64 -3.64
N ILE A 723 -2.77 -31.75 -3.26
CA ILE A 723 -2.59 -32.35 -1.92
C ILE A 723 -1.75 -33.63 -2.02
N TYR A 724 -0.78 -33.74 -1.12
CA TYR A 724 0.19 -34.82 -1.03
C TYR A 724 0.15 -35.49 0.33
N SER A 725 0.49 -36.77 0.39
CA SER A 725 0.78 -37.46 1.64
C SER A 725 2.28 -37.77 1.74
N TYR A 726 2.82 -37.60 2.93
CA TYR A 726 4.20 -37.95 3.29
C TYR A 726 4.17 -38.95 4.43
N ASN A 727 5.00 -40.00 4.31
CA ASN A 727 5.27 -40.94 5.39
C ASN A 727 6.77 -40.85 5.73
N GLY A 728 7.08 -40.36 6.93
CA GLY A 728 8.42 -39.95 7.36
C GLY A 728 9.35 -41.07 7.83
N LEU A 729 9.34 -42.26 7.22
CA LEU A 729 10.23 -43.38 7.58
C LEU A 729 11.66 -43.18 7.02
N GLY A 730 12.43 -42.26 7.60
CA GLY A 730 13.89 -42.18 7.49
C GLY A 730 14.50 -41.49 6.26
N PHE A 731 15.78 -41.10 6.38
CA PHE A 731 16.58 -40.36 5.39
C PHE A 731 16.46 -40.95 3.97
N GLY A 732 15.96 -40.14 3.03
CA GLY A 732 15.91 -40.49 1.60
C GLY A 732 14.80 -41.47 1.18
N ALA A 733 13.85 -41.81 2.06
CA ALA A 733 12.81 -42.80 1.77
C ALA A 733 11.36 -42.33 2.04
N GLY A 734 11.09 -41.01 2.03
CA GLY A 734 9.72 -40.49 2.01
C GLY A 734 9.21 -40.35 0.59
N ALA A 735 8.46 -41.34 0.09
CA ALA A 735 7.79 -41.18 -1.21
C ALA A 735 6.65 -40.14 -1.08
N ARG A 736 6.80 -39.01 -1.79
CA ARG A 736 5.72 -38.04 -2.01
C ARG A 736 4.65 -38.72 -2.86
N TYR A 737 3.51 -39.04 -2.26
CA TYR A 737 2.37 -39.55 -3.02
C TYR A 737 1.39 -38.41 -3.27
N LEU A 738 1.22 -38.05 -4.54
CA LEU A 738 0.13 -37.17 -4.96
C LEU A 738 -1.19 -37.87 -4.64
N MET A 739 -1.99 -37.28 -3.75
CA MET A 739 -3.30 -37.84 -3.42
C MET A 739 -4.37 -37.41 -4.43
N THR A 740 -4.28 -36.22 -5.00
CA THR A 740 -5.34 -35.63 -5.85
C THR A 740 -5.15 -35.86 -7.36
N TYR A 741 -4.61 -37.01 -7.75
CA TYR A 741 -4.42 -37.36 -9.17
C TYR A 741 -5.76 -37.37 -9.93
N ASN A 742 -5.82 -36.77 -11.13
CA ASN A 742 -7.00 -36.66 -12.00
C ASN A 742 -8.20 -35.82 -11.51
N SER A 743 -8.07 -35.02 -10.45
CA SER A 743 -9.22 -34.24 -9.94
C SER A 743 -9.47 -32.89 -10.65
N GLY A 744 -8.44 -32.32 -11.30
CA GLY A 744 -8.47 -30.95 -11.86
C GLY A 744 -8.73 -29.84 -10.83
N THR A 745 -8.93 -30.19 -9.56
CA THR A 745 -9.29 -29.29 -8.47
C THR A 745 -8.03 -28.86 -7.74
N THR A 746 -7.91 -27.56 -7.47
CA THR A 746 -6.82 -27.00 -6.69
C THR A 746 -7.33 -26.44 -5.36
N TYR A 747 -6.45 -26.46 -4.38
CA TYR A 747 -6.73 -26.16 -2.99
C TYR A 747 -5.89 -24.97 -2.52
N GLN A 748 -6.32 -24.36 -1.41
CA GLN A 748 -5.66 -23.22 -0.77
C GLN A 748 -5.43 -23.44 0.73
N SER A 749 -6.06 -24.46 1.32
CA SER A 749 -5.78 -24.89 2.69
C SER A 749 -6.15 -26.36 2.88
N VAL A 750 -5.45 -27.04 3.79
CA VAL A 750 -5.68 -28.44 4.17
C VAL A 750 -5.56 -28.62 5.68
N SER A 751 -6.41 -29.50 6.23
CA SER A 751 -6.32 -29.99 7.61
C SER A 751 -6.69 -31.48 7.64
N ALA A 752 -5.97 -32.27 8.42
CA ALA A 752 -6.13 -33.70 8.49
C ALA A 752 -6.07 -34.22 9.92
N SER A 753 -6.78 -35.32 10.17
CA SER A 753 -6.75 -36.07 11.43
C SER A 753 -6.90 -37.56 11.11
N ASN A 754 -6.78 -38.45 12.10
CA ASN A 754 -7.13 -39.86 11.92
C ASN A 754 -8.48 -40.16 12.59
N ASP A 755 -9.15 -41.25 12.22
CA ASP A 755 -10.24 -41.82 13.01
C ASP A 755 -9.68 -42.78 14.09
N GLN A 756 -10.55 -43.34 14.92
CA GLN A 756 -10.21 -44.33 15.94
C GLN A 756 -9.49 -45.59 15.42
N THR A 757 -9.58 -45.89 14.11
CA THR A 757 -8.89 -47.01 13.47
C THR A 757 -7.51 -46.63 12.94
N GLY A 758 -7.15 -45.34 13.00
CA GLY A 758 -5.91 -44.79 12.47
C GLY A 758 -6.01 -44.35 11.01
N LYS A 759 -7.20 -44.42 10.38
CA LYS A 759 -7.39 -44.00 8.98
C LYS A 759 -7.40 -42.47 8.90
N ILE A 760 -6.61 -41.92 7.98
CA ILE A 760 -6.51 -40.46 7.76
C ILE A 760 -7.76 -39.93 7.06
N GLY A 761 -8.33 -38.87 7.61
CA GLY A 761 -9.35 -38.02 6.98
C GLY A 761 -8.77 -36.67 6.61
N ILE A 762 -9.13 -36.19 5.42
CA ILE A 762 -8.59 -34.96 4.85
C ILE A 762 -9.72 -34.00 4.55
N PHE A 763 -9.64 -32.80 5.11
CA PHE A 763 -10.53 -31.69 4.82
C PHE A 763 -9.72 -30.56 4.18
N ALA A 764 -10.28 -29.93 3.16
CA ALA A 764 -9.58 -28.90 2.41
C ALA A 764 -10.52 -27.78 1.99
N ILE A 765 -9.93 -26.63 1.69
CA ILE A 765 -10.61 -25.51 1.06
C ILE A 765 -10.15 -25.44 -0.38
N ASN A 766 -11.08 -25.59 -1.33
CA ASN A 766 -10.75 -25.45 -2.75
C ASN A 766 -10.63 -23.96 -3.14
N ARG A 767 -10.08 -23.66 -4.32
CA ARG A 767 -9.93 -22.27 -4.83
C ARG A 767 -11.24 -21.51 -5.03
N ALA A 768 -12.38 -22.19 -4.98
CA ALA A 768 -13.70 -21.58 -4.97
C ALA A 768 -14.24 -21.36 -3.54
N ASN A 769 -13.36 -21.40 -2.53
CA ASN A 769 -13.65 -21.22 -1.11
C ASN A 769 -14.68 -22.20 -0.54
N ASN A 770 -14.75 -23.43 -1.05
CA ASN A 770 -15.64 -24.43 -0.51
C ASN A 770 -14.88 -25.37 0.42
N LEU A 771 -15.44 -25.67 1.58
CA LEU A 771 -15.04 -26.82 2.38
C LEU A 771 -15.38 -28.11 1.62
N VAL A 772 -14.38 -28.97 1.45
CA VAL A 772 -14.50 -30.27 0.81
C VAL A 772 -13.80 -31.36 1.64
N GLN A 773 -14.27 -32.59 1.51
CA GLN A 773 -13.56 -33.79 1.96
C GLN A 773 -12.78 -34.38 0.79
N VAL A 774 -11.51 -34.72 0.99
CA VAL A 774 -10.68 -35.34 -0.06
C VAL A 774 -10.68 -36.85 0.16
N ASN A 775 -11.07 -37.58 -0.88
CA ASN A 775 -11.19 -39.04 -0.87
C ASN A 775 -9.85 -39.70 -1.21
N VAL A 776 -9.73 -40.98 -0.86
CA VAL A 776 -8.53 -41.80 -1.12
C VAL A 776 -8.27 -41.99 -2.62
N ASP A 777 -9.31 -41.89 -3.45
CA ASP A 777 -9.19 -41.97 -4.92
C ASP A 777 -8.78 -40.63 -5.56
N GLY A 778 -8.52 -39.60 -4.75
CA GLY A 778 -8.10 -38.27 -5.18
C GLY A 778 -9.23 -37.33 -5.59
N THR A 779 -10.47 -37.79 -5.60
CA THR A 779 -11.64 -36.93 -5.79
C THR A 779 -11.92 -36.12 -4.51
N SER A 780 -12.66 -35.03 -4.64
CA SER A 780 -13.18 -34.32 -3.47
C SER A 780 -14.69 -34.11 -3.55
N SER A 781 -15.35 -34.20 -2.41
CA SER A 781 -16.78 -33.97 -2.25
C SER A 781 -16.99 -32.69 -1.46
N ARG A 782 -17.76 -31.76 -2.03
CA ARG A 782 -18.16 -30.53 -1.33
C ARG A 782 -19.03 -30.86 -0.13
N LEU A 783 -18.66 -30.32 1.02
CA LEU A 783 -19.41 -30.40 2.27
C LEU A 783 -20.22 -29.12 2.54
N SER A 784 -19.62 -27.98 2.23
CA SER A 784 -20.19 -26.65 2.48
C SER A 784 -21.39 -26.31 1.59
N GLY A 785 -22.27 -25.46 2.11
CA GLY A 785 -23.32 -24.75 1.36
C GLY A 785 -22.74 -23.61 0.53
N SER A 786 -23.52 -22.58 0.21
CA SER A 786 -23.11 -21.45 -0.66
C SER A 786 -22.12 -20.47 -0.01
N GLU A 787 -21.83 -20.62 1.27
CA GLU A 787 -20.87 -19.78 2.00
C GLU A 787 -19.42 -19.98 1.52
N SER A 788 -18.63 -18.92 1.70
CA SER A 788 -17.20 -18.90 1.40
C SER A 788 -16.41 -19.22 2.66
N ILE A 789 -15.65 -20.31 2.66
CA ILE A 789 -14.84 -20.82 3.77
C ILE A 789 -13.40 -20.33 3.66
N GLN A 790 -12.85 -19.86 4.78
CA GLN A 790 -11.49 -19.31 4.88
C GLN A 790 -10.57 -20.17 5.75
N GLN A 791 -11.11 -20.92 6.70
CA GLN A 791 -10.31 -21.81 7.54
C GLN A 791 -11.03 -23.13 7.82
N VAL A 792 -10.25 -24.21 7.98
CA VAL A 792 -10.71 -25.53 8.39
C VAL A 792 -9.76 -26.13 9.43
N SER A 793 -10.30 -26.84 10.41
CA SER A 793 -9.55 -27.62 11.40
C SER A 793 -10.22 -28.99 11.59
N ALA A 794 -9.47 -30.06 11.34
CA ALA A 794 -9.93 -31.44 11.43
C ALA A 794 -9.77 -32.00 12.85
N GLY A 795 -10.76 -32.75 13.32
CA GLY A 795 -10.79 -33.32 14.66
C GLY A 795 -11.39 -34.73 14.70
N ARG A 796 -11.87 -35.11 15.89
CA ARG A 796 -12.67 -36.32 16.08
C ARG A 796 -13.85 -36.06 17.01
N ASP A 797 -14.97 -36.69 16.71
CA ASP A 797 -16.13 -36.76 17.59
C ASP A 797 -15.86 -37.63 18.83
N SER A 798 -16.82 -37.65 19.76
CA SER A 798 -16.74 -38.46 20.98
C SER A 798 -16.76 -39.99 20.77
N ASN A 799 -17.07 -40.46 19.56
CA ASN A 799 -17.00 -41.87 19.15
C ASN A 799 -15.71 -42.18 18.38
N GLY A 800 -14.83 -41.18 18.19
CA GLY A 800 -13.59 -41.30 17.45
C GLY A 800 -13.75 -41.30 15.92
N ASN A 801 -14.91 -40.88 15.40
CA ASN A 801 -15.10 -40.63 13.98
C ASN A 801 -14.53 -39.25 13.61
N LEU A 802 -14.16 -39.06 12.36
CA LEU A 802 -13.64 -37.78 11.86
C LEU A 802 -14.72 -36.69 11.87
N ASP A 803 -14.36 -35.51 12.34
CA ASP A 803 -15.15 -34.29 12.24
C ASP A 803 -14.26 -33.12 11.78
N ALA A 804 -14.88 -31.98 11.47
CA ALA A 804 -14.15 -30.76 11.13
C ALA A 804 -14.93 -29.51 11.53
N PHE A 805 -14.21 -28.48 11.96
CA PHE A 805 -14.75 -27.13 12.10
C PHE A 805 -14.25 -26.26 10.96
N ALA A 806 -15.09 -25.31 10.52
CA ALA A 806 -14.76 -24.38 9.46
C ALA A 806 -15.23 -22.96 9.79
N VAL A 807 -14.46 -21.97 9.37
CA VAL A 807 -14.77 -20.54 9.54
C VAL A 807 -15.01 -19.94 8.16
N SER A 808 -16.13 -19.23 8.01
CA SER A 808 -16.46 -18.51 6.78
C SER A 808 -15.86 -17.11 6.71
N SER A 809 -15.86 -16.52 5.51
CA SER A 809 -15.39 -15.15 5.26
C SER A 809 -16.15 -14.05 6.00
N VAL A 810 -17.35 -14.34 6.48
CA VAL A 810 -18.16 -13.45 7.31
C VAL A 810 -18.07 -13.78 8.79
N GLY A 811 -17.16 -14.69 9.17
CA GLY A 811 -16.91 -15.09 10.55
C GLY A 811 -18.01 -15.96 11.18
N SER A 812 -18.78 -16.69 10.39
CA SER A 812 -19.64 -17.77 10.90
C SER A 812 -18.83 -19.05 11.12
N LEU A 813 -19.16 -19.79 12.19
CA LEU A 813 -18.59 -21.09 12.50
C LEU A 813 -19.48 -22.21 11.97
N PHE A 814 -18.89 -23.20 11.33
CA PHE A 814 -19.56 -24.39 10.83
C PHE A 814 -18.89 -25.64 11.39
N LYS A 815 -19.68 -26.72 11.50
CA LYS A 815 -19.19 -28.05 11.86
C LYS A 815 -19.65 -29.06 10.80
N PHE A 816 -18.73 -29.92 10.41
CA PHE A 816 -19.03 -31.18 9.74
C PHE A 816 -18.89 -32.30 10.76
N ASP A 817 -19.93 -33.11 10.89
CA ASP A 817 -19.96 -34.34 11.68
C ASP A 817 -20.48 -35.49 10.81
N SER A 818 -19.82 -36.64 10.87
CA SER A 818 -20.26 -37.87 10.19
C SER A 818 -21.70 -38.27 10.50
N SER A 819 -22.21 -37.94 11.69
CA SER A 819 -23.58 -38.27 12.13
C SER A 819 -24.61 -37.22 11.71
N ASN A 820 -24.24 -35.94 11.72
CA ASN A 820 -25.16 -34.81 11.55
C ASN A 820 -24.98 -34.04 10.23
N GLY A 821 -24.00 -34.42 9.41
CA GLY A 821 -23.62 -33.71 8.20
C GLY A 821 -22.96 -32.36 8.50
N TYR A 822 -23.01 -31.46 7.51
CA TYR A 822 -22.49 -30.11 7.61
C TYR A 822 -23.58 -29.14 8.08
N PHE A 823 -23.32 -28.37 9.14
CA PHE A 823 -24.27 -27.41 9.70
C PHE A 823 -23.57 -26.20 10.33
N GLN A 824 -24.29 -25.09 10.47
CA GLN A 824 -23.79 -23.89 11.12
C GLN A 824 -23.80 -24.07 12.64
N ALA A 825 -22.63 -23.90 13.26
CA ALA A 825 -22.44 -23.98 14.70
C ALA A 825 -22.54 -22.59 15.37
N ASP A 826 -22.15 -21.51 14.70
CA ASP A 826 -22.34 -20.13 15.16
C ASP A 826 -22.56 -19.13 14.01
N GLY A 827 -23.26 -18.03 14.33
CA GLY A 827 -23.60 -16.94 13.43
C GLY A 827 -22.41 -16.10 12.97
N PRO A 828 -22.60 -15.21 11.98
CA PRO A 828 -21.56 -14.35 11.43
C PRO A 828 -20.95 -13.42 12.49
N GLY A 829 -19.68 -13.06 12.30
CA GLY A 829 -18.92 -12.15 13.18
C GLY A 829 -18.40 -12.78 14.48
N ASN A 830 -18.57 -14.09 14.69
CA ASN A 830 -18.21 -14.75 15.95
C ASN A 830 -16.88 -15.52 15.89
N ALA A 831 -16.42 -15.90 14.69
CA ALA A 831 -15.23 -16.71 14.50
C ALA A 831 -14.25 -16.05 13.52
N HIS A 832 -12.96 -16.07 13.87
CA HIS A 832 -11.82 -15.64 13.07
C HIS A 832 -10.83 -16.79 12.89
N GLN A 833 -10.55 -17.53 13.97
CA GLN A 833 -9.74 -18.76 13.95
C GLN A 833 -10.51 -19.92 14.61
N VAL A 834 -10.25 -21.16 14.23
CA VAL A 834 -10.71 -22.37 14.93
C VAL A 834 -9.62 -23.44 15.05
N SER A 835 -9.57 -24.14 16.19
CA SER A 835 -8.83 -25.38 16.42
C SER A 835 -9.79 -26.46 16.91
N ALA A 836 -9.88 -27.56 16.17
CA ALA A 836 -10.61 -28.75 16.60
C ALA A 836 -9.79 -29.54 17.63
N ALA A 837 -10.46 -30.09 18.62
CA ALA A 837 -9.91 -31.02 19.60
C ALA A 837 -10.74 -32.31 19.63
N LEU A 838 -10.36 -33.30 20.44
CA LEU A 838 -11.11 -34.55 20.52
C LEU A 838 -12.47 -34.34 21.20
N ALA A 839 -13.38 -35.29 21.01
CA ALA A 839 -14.68 -35.34 21.68
C ALA A 839 -15.59 -34.13 21.37
N ASP A 840 -15.66 -33.76 20.09
CA ASP A 840 -16.58 -32.73 19.55
C ASP A 840 -16.25 -31.28 19.92
N TRP A 841 -15.08 -31.00 20.48
CA TRP A 841 -14.68 -29.65 20.89
C TRP A 841 -14.07 -28.84 19.73
N GLY A 842 -14.58 -27.64 19.52
CA GLY A 842 -13.99 -26.61 18.67
C GLY A 842 -13.66 -25.38 19.49
N ILE A 843 -12.41 -24.92 19.43
CA ILE A 843 -11.93 -23.72 20.13
C ILE A 843 -11.79 -22.60 19.12
N VAL A 844 -12.46 -21.48 19.37
CA VAL A 844 -12.62 -20.40 18.42
C VAL A 844 -12.02 -19.13 18.97
N LEU A 845 -11.21 -18.48 18.14
CA LEU A 845 -10.80 -17.10 18.32
C LEU A 845 -11.80 -16.21 17.59
N SER A 846 -12.42 -15.27 18.27
CA SER A 846 -13.32 -14.30 17.64
C SER A 846 -12.55 -13.12 17.03
N PRO A 847 -13.19 -12.33 16.14
CA PRO A 847 -12.57 -11.12 15.58
C PRO A 847 -12.15 -10.07 16.62
N ASN A 848 -12.81 -10.03 17.78
CA ASN A 848 -12.41 -9.21 18.93
C ASN A 848 -11.42 -9.92 19.87
N GLN A 849 -10.71 -10.93 19.36
CA GLN A 849 -9.60 -11.62 20.02
C GLN A 849 -9.97 -12.34 21.32
N ALA A 850 -11.24 -12.72 21.49
CA ALA A 850 -11.71 -13.50 22.63
C ALA A 850 -11.75 -15.00 22.28
N VAL A 851 -11.48 -15.85 23.28
CA VAL A 851 -11.42 -17.30 23.12
C VAL A 851 -12.72 -17.94 23.61
N PHE A 852 -13.32 -18.77 22.77
CA PHE A 852 -14.56 -19.49 23.04
C PHE A 852 -14.39 -20.98 22.82
N SER A 853 -15.03 -21.79 23.65
CA SER A 853 -15.19 -23.22 23.38
C SER A 853 -16.61 -23.54 22.89
N TYR A 854 -16.67 -24.45 21.93
CA TYR A 854 -17.90 -24.98 21.35
C TYR A 854 -17.91 -26.50 21.49
N ASN A 855 -18.88 -27.01 22.23
CA ASN A 855 -19.15 -28.44 22.26
C ASN A 855 -20.18 -28.77 21.18
N GLY A 856 -19.73 -29.34 20.07
CA GLY A 856 -20.52 -29.54 18.85
C GLY A 856 -21.50 -30.71 18.88
N LYS A 857 -22.14 -31.01 20.02
CA LYS A 857 -23.17 -32.05 20.15
C LYS A 857 -24.54 -31.55 19.65
N GLY A 858 -24.75 -31.58 18.33
CA GLY A 858 -26.08 -31.46 17.70
C GLY A 858 -26.32 -30.20 16.86
N GLN A 859 -27.37 -30.25 16.01
CA GLN A 859 -27.80 -29.15 15.15
C GLN A 859 -28.58 -28.10 15.98
N GLY A 860 -27.89 -27.06 16.44
CA GLY A 860 -28.48 -25.90 17.12
C GLY A 860 -27.81 -25.58 18.46
N GLN A 861 -27.13 -24.42 18.50
CA GLN A 861 -26.49 -23.79 19.67
C GLN A 861 -25.88 -24.78 20.68
N GLY A 862 -24.77 -25.40 20.29
CA GLY A 862 -23.82 -25.92 21.28
C GLY A 862 -23.47 -24.79 22.25
N ALA A 863 -23.40 -25.10 23.55
CA ALA A 863 -23.13 -24.08 24.56
C ALA A 863 -21.77 -23.41 24.28
N ARG A 864 -21.82 -22.14 23.86
CA ARG A 864 -20.67 -21.25 23.70
C ARG A 864 -20.25 -20.81 25.09
N PHE A 865 -19.06 -21.22 25.51
CA PHE A 865 -18.49 -20.75 26.76
C PHE A 865 -17.35 -19.79 26.47
N LEU A 866 -17.47 -18.55 26.95
CA LEU A 866 -16.33 -17.65 27.03
C LEU A 866 -15.32 -18.27 27.98
N MET A 867 -14.07 -18.37 27.55
CA MET A 867 -12.98 -18.72 28.46
C MET A 867 -12.50 -17.44 29.15
N GLU A 868 -13.08 -17.15 30.32
CA GLU A 868 -12.72 -15.97 31.12
C GLU A 868 -11.22 -15.95 31.46
N GLY A 869 -10.59 -14.78 31.32
CA GLY A 869 -9.16 -14.58 31.61
C GLY A 869 -8.24 -14.63 30.39
N ALA A 870 -8.72 -15.09 29.23
CA ALA A 870 -7.99 -14.92 27.98
C ALA A 870 -7.98 -13.43 27.59
N GLY A 871 -6.81 -12.79 27.63
CA GLY A 871 -6.62 -11.45 27.05
C GLY A 871 -6.85 -11.47 25.53
N SER A 872 -6.46 -10.40 24.83
CA SER A 872 -6.60 -10.38 23.37
C SER A 872 -5.64 -11.38 22.72
N ALA A 873 -6.17 -12.51 22.26
CA ALA A 873 -5.42 -13.59 21.63
C ALA A 873 -5.21 -13.35 20.12
N ALA A 874 -4.03 -13.72 19.63
CA ALA A 874 -3.62 -13.60 18.22
C ALA A 874 -3.69 -14.93 17.48
N GLU A 875 -3.34 -16.04 18.15
CA GLU A 875 -3.41 -17.40 17.60
C GLU A 875 -3.73 -18.41 18.72
N LEU A 876 -4.39 -19.52 18.39
CA LEU A 876 -4.62 -20.63 19.32
C LEU A 876 -4.42 -22.02 18.72
N THR A 877 -4.19 -23.00 19.59
CA THR A 877 -4.28 -24.45 19.32
C THR A 877 -4.85 -25.17 20.54
N ALA A 878 -5.44 -26.35 20.34
CA ALA A 878 -6.05 -27.11 21.42
C ALA A 878 -5.90 -28.61 21.19
N ASP A 879 -5.79 -29.36 22.28
CA ASP A 879 -5.81 -30.82 22.28
C ASP A 879 -6.54 -31.37 23.51
N THR A 880 -6.68 -32.69 23.56
CA THR A 880 -7.34 -33.37 24.67
C THR A 880 -6.48 -34.54 25.12
N ASP A 881 -5.92 -34.44 26.32
CA ASP A 881 -5.20 -35.52 26.98
C ASP A 881 -6.12 -36.28 27.95
N SER A 882 -5.57 -37.22 28.73
CA SER A 882 -6.36 -37.95 29.74
C SER A 882 -6.83 -37.11 30.92
N SER A 883 -6.34 -35.88 31.08
CA SER A 883 -6.79 -34.90 32.09
C SER A 883 -7.91 -33.99 31.57
N GLY A 884 -8.03 -33.83 30.25
CA GLY A 884 -9.14 -33.14 29.59
C GLY A 884 -8.68 -32.22 28.46
N LEU A 885 -9.50 -31.22 28.15
CA LEU A 885 -9.23 -30.22 27.10
C LEU A 885 -8.18 -29.21 27.59
N ASN A 886 -7.08 -29.10 26.85
CA ASN A 886 -6.07 -28.06 27.03
C ASN A 886 -6.19 -27.06 25.88
N VAL A 887 -6.15 -25.77 26.19
CA VAL A 887 -6.16 -24.69 25.19
C VAL A 887 -4.91 -23.84 25.35
N PHE A 888 -4.17 -23.69 24.25
CA PHE A 888 -2.98 -22.85 24.17
C PHE A 888 -3.26 -21.66 23.28
N TYR A 889 -2.94 -20.45 23.72
CA TYR A 889 -3.11 -19.25 22.89
C TYR A 889 -2.00 -18.23 23.11
N VAL A 890 -1.65 -17.49 22.06
CA VAL A 890 -0.70 -16.38 22.09
C VAL A 890 -1.47 -15.09 22.35
N ALA A 891 -1.11 -14.33 23.37
CA ALA A 891 -1.62 -12.97 23.57
C ALA A 891 -0.96 -11.99 22.60
N SER A 892 -1.55 -10.81 22.43
CA SER A 892 -1.04 -9.74 21.56
C SER A 892 0.38 -9.26 21.88
N ASP A 893 0.86 -9.50 23.11
CA ASP A 893 2.23 -9.18 23.54
C ASP A 893 3.23 -10.32 23.25
N GLY A 894 2.79 -11.39 22.57
CA GLY A 894 3.59 -12.57 22.25
C GLY A 894 3.67 -13.61 23.38
N THR A 895 3.00 -13.39 24.51
CA THR A 895 3.01 -14.34 25.64
C THR A 895 2.12 -15.55 25.36
N LEU A 896 2.66 -16.76 25.52
CA LEU A 896 1.86 -17.99 25.46
C LEU A 896 1.14 -18.24 26.79
N PHE A 897 -0.13 -18.58 26.71
CA PHE A 897 -0.96 -19.01 27.83
C PHE A 897 -1.52 -20.41 27.61
N LEU A 898 -1.71 -21.15 28.70
CA LEU A 898 -2.40 -22.43 28.77
C LEU A 898 -3.64 -22.29 29.65
N ILE A 899 -4.79 -22.71 29.14
CA ILE A 899 -6.02 -22.92 29.92
C ILE A 899 -6.13 -24.43 30.16
N GLN A 900 -5.94 -24.84 31.42
CA GLN A 900 -6.03 -26.23 31.85
C GLN A 900 -7.49 -26.73 31.89
N PRO A 901 -7.73 -28.06 31.95
CA PRO A 901 -9.09 -28.63 31.95
C PRO A 901 -9.97 -28.17 33.13
N ASN A 902 -9.35 -27.76 34.23
CA ASN A 902 -10.03 -27.21 35.41
C ASN A 902 -10.36 -25.70 35.28
N GLY A 903 -10.07 -25.08 34.14
CA GLY A 903 -10.26 -23.65 33.87
C GLY A 903 -9.12 -22.74 34.36
N THR A 904 -8.03 -23.30 34.88
CA THR A 904 -6.90 -22.49 35.37
C THR A 904 -6.10 -21.93 34.22
N LEU A 905 -5.90 -20.62 34.21
CA LEU A 905 -5.01 -19.93 33.28
C LEU A 905 -3.57 -19.94 33.82
N VAL A 906 -2.64 -20.44 33.02
CA VAL A 906 -1.21 -20.52 33.33
C VAL A 906 -0.43 -19.76 32.25
N SER A 907 0.37 -18.78 32.65
CA SER A 907 1.32 -18.13 31.73
C SER A 907 2.54 -19.03 31.53
N LEU A 908 2.90 -19.26 30.27
CA LEU A 908 4.04 -20.09 29.86
C LEU A 908 5.19 -19.17 29.44
N THR A 909 5.77 -18.47 30.42
CA THR A 909 6.84 -17.47 30.22
C THR A 909 8.11 -18.07 29.63
N GLY A 910 8.83 -17.31 28.79
CA GLY A 910 10.20 -17.63 28.35
C GLY A 910 10.43 -17.67 26.85
N LEU A 911 9.39 -17.52 26.03
CA LEU A 911 9.47 -17.44 24.58
C LEU A 911 8.53 -16.33 24.08
N THR A 912 9.04 -15.45 23.23
CA THR A 912 8.25 -14.45 22.50
C THR A 912 7.95 -15.00 21.11
N LEU A 913 6.66 -15.09 20.77
CA LEU A 913 6.16 -15.65 19.52
C LEU A 913 5.88 -14.57 18.48
#